data_AF-A0A9P7WZ75-F1
#
_entry.id   AF-A0A9P7WZ75-F1
#
_cell.length_a   1.000
_cell.length_b   1.000
_cell.length_c   1.000
_cell.angle_alpha   90.00
_cell.angle_beta   90.00
_cell.angle_gamma   90.00
#
_symmetry.space_group_name_H-M   'P 1'
#
loop_
_entity.id
_entity.type
_entity.pdbx_description
1 polymer ?
#
loop_
_entity_poly.entity_id
_entity_poly.type
_entity_poly.pdbx_seq_one_letter_code
_entity_poly.pdbx_strand_id
1 'polypeptide(L)'
;MAGDSSNDYSVFASADFDPNEYANAVLAGETYPATGQNKQKLTRSASGLQSSDVGKEDISVALAKLTYGIDDVSQQLRNVVTTHHEALLSEAASVHQLEGSLHAVRQGLVELSSSLEKLRLKIRVPYQNLSALVTRLQRLQLAADVLRRTSRFVLLARRLEFQMNELAKFGAAVANGKQLVPPVSAVSTTSPAIEEGIGPEGDRERNIAKAAISIAELTSLSTPESAAKRTSDSLDALPPIPLRSINAVVRHLPGIEAARVKITEEMENMLRDGLEDLNQSLLASSLQTAHNLRVLPELIHDVVDEIKEHVENRIKYAFDVTRISKDSNKDSTPAVTSLMYRSRVRTEPTNINAAQWTAALWARLEGMVEELASSCIKESQDGLQVFVIYTNLMHCPQVYTLEKVLRLKKDTATKAPFLEEVLKTLDNKPSSIFWMTMARILETQSRESAKASSFIQQTLSNGYPRLLRLFHDFFLKIGFHTDTIYSQSYQSPETVLVLRAITNFEALYLSRSSNRLTEAVGTAVAGGARAPPGMAEGVAVARTVANELDSARFDPLLVKAVAKSVASALDIFLARVDALTTRDRSATTLIGPGATTQEAVNAQLTSALYNCWLRLSKLDGEYHKSVVAIVDPAVQNMKTAYEKITEPLLLAIRHDLTAIASRLHRVDFGKAFDPEAGVGGPSLYMRDMVDKLTFVRDEILGRFVIGDLARTWVVGIVRRVIRSFVLNASLAKPLGESGKLQLTSDMTEFEFALNAFMMQGGSQNRNSMRSDAIAEDYMALRALRPLLFLDNASLALEDRTVGLPPLIVLHHILVRSPLPLPHAIHGWKVEEYVRWVDEHTEQEAFTLIEGCLARWEATCGEDERVSGEEYVTLARSVLVRSASNV
;
A
#
# COMPACT_ATOMS: atom_id res chain seq x y z
N MET A 1 -13.35 -43.98 82.61
CA MET A 1 -12.66 -42.85 83.29
C MET A 1 -12.81 -41.60 82.44
N ALA A 2 -13.17 -40.43 82.96
CA ALA A 2 -13.69 -40.18 84.31
C ALA A 2 -15.22 -40.38 84.36
N GLY A 3 -15.83 -40.90 85.44
CA GLY A 3 -15.35 -41.97 86.33
C GLY A 3 -16.01 -43.28 85.88
N ASP A 4 -15.33 -44.39 85.66
CA ASP A 4 -14.59 -45.18 86.67
C ASP A 4 -15.46 -45.94 87.67
N SER A 5 -16.59 -46.47 87.19
CA SER A 5 -17.37 -47.55 87.80
C SER A 5 -17.75 -48.63 86.77
N SER A 6 -16.90 -48.82 85.74
CA SER A 6 -17.18 -49.64 84.55
C SER A 6 -16.35 -50.92 84.44
N ASN A 7 -15.35 -51.11 85.31
CA ASN A 7 -14.40 -52.21 85.17
C ASN A 7 -14.80 -53.47 85.96
N ASP A 8 -15.41 -53.32 87.14
CA ASP A 8 -15.69 -54.43 88.06
C ASP A 8 -16.58 -55.54 87.46
N TYR A 9 -17.45 -55.18 86.51
CA TYR A 9 -18.34 -56.12 85.82
C TYR A 9 -17.78 -56.65 84.49
N SER A 10 -16.61 -56.18 84.04
CA SER A 10 -16.01 -56.62 82.77
C SER A 10 -15.52 -58.07 82.79
N VAL A 11 -15.19 -58.60 83.99
CA VAL A 11 -14.72 -59.98 84.19
C VAL A 11 -15.79 -61.00 83.73
N PHE A 12 -17.06 -60.75 84.08
CA PHE A 12 -18.21 -61.61 83.72
C PHE A 12 -18.57 -61.57 82.23
N ALA A 13 -17.98 -60.64 81.44
CA ALA A 13 -18.18 -60.55 80.00
C ALA A 13 -17.11 -61.31 79.18
N SER A 14 -16.14 -61.95 79.85
CA SER A 14 -15.12 -62.79 79.21
C SER A 14 -15.64 -64.21 78.95
N ALA A 15 -15.29 -64.78 77.80
CA ALA A 15 -15.83 -66.07 77.35
C ALA A 15 -15.26 -67.29 78.09
N ASP A 16 -14.10 -67.14 78.75
CA ASP A 16 -13.35 -68.19 79.44
C ASP A 16 -13.45 -68.10 80.97
N PHE A 17 -14.47 -67.42 81.50
CA PHE A 17 -14.66 -67.19 82.94
C PHE A 17 -15.09 -68.47 83.70
N ASP A 18 -14.26 -68.95 84.64
CA ASP A 18 -14.62 -70.02 85.60
C ASP A 18 -15.08 -69.42 86.95
N PRO A 19 -16.36 -69.57 87.33
CA PRO A 19 -16.87 -69.09 88.61
C PRO A 19 -16.17 -69.67 89.84
N ASN A 20 -15.63 -70.90 89.77
CA ASN A 20 -14.97 -71.54 90.90
C ASN A 20 -13.57 -70.96 91.13
N GLU A 21 -12.84 -70.63 90.07
CA GLU A 21 -11.52 -70.02 90.19
C GLU A 21 -11.63 -68.58 90.72
N TYR A 22 -12.64 -67.83 90.25
CA TYR A 22 -12.99 -66.52 90.80
C TYR A 22 -13.40 -66.60 92.29
N ALA A 23 -14.26 -67.56 92.66
CA ALA A 23 -14.66 -67.77 94.05
C ALA A 23 -13.45 -68.13 94.95
N ASN A 24 -12.53 -68.96 94.46
CA ASN A 24 -11.31 -69.30 95.20
C ASN A 24 -10.37 -68.09 95.36
N ALA A 25 -10.23 -67.22 94.35
CA ALA A 25 -9.45 -65.99 94.46
C ALA A 25 -10.04 -65.03 95.50
N VAL A 26 -11.36 -64.85 95.50
CA VAL A 26 -12.08 -64.03 96.50
C VAL A 26 -11.95 -64.61 97.91
N LEU A 27 -12.00 -65.94 98.07
CA LEU A 27 -11.79 -66.61 99.36
C LEU A 27 -10.33 -66.58 99.84
N ALA A 28 -9.35 -66.48 98.92
CA ALA A 28 -7.94 -66.28 99.23
C ALA A 28 -7.57 -64.80 99.49
N GLY A 29 -8.42 -63.85 99.09
CA GLY A 29 -8.17 -62.41 99.20
C GLY A 29 -7.28 -61.83 98.08
N GLU A 30 -7.10 -62.55 96.97
CA GLU A 30 -6.28 -62.13 95.84
C GLU A 30 -7.13 -61.62 94.66
N THR A 31 -6.63 -60.63 93.92
CA THR A 31 -7.34 -60.06 92.75
C THR A 31 -7.21 -60.96 91.53
N TYR A 32 -8.34 -61.41 90.97
CA TYR A 32 -8.37 -62.30 89.81
C TYR A 32 -7.64 -61.69 88.58
N PRO A 33 -6.64 -62.37 87.99
CA PRO A 33 -5.71 -61.76 87.04
C PRO A 33 -6.33 -61.57 85.64
N ALA A 34 -6.34 -60.32 85.16
CA ALA A 34 -6.87 -59.99 83.84
C ALA A 34 -5.95 -60.47 82.70
N THR A 35 -6.47 -61.36 81.84
CA THR A 35 -5.93 -61.72 80.52
C THR A 35 -4.43 -62.08 80.47
N GLY A 36 -4.09 -63.24 81.06
CA GLY A 36 -3.15 -64.21 80.51
C GLY A 36 -1.70 -63.80 80.20
N GLN A 37 -0.77 -64.36 80.99
CA GLN A 37 0.20 -65.30 80.40
C GLN A 37 0.78 -66.30 81.43
N ASN A 38 0.93 -67.55 80.95
CA ASN A 38 1.65 -68.70 81.53
C ASN A 38 1.09 -69.43 82.78
N LYS A 39 1.26 -70.76 82.74
CA LYS A 39 0.82 -71.77 83.71
C LYS A 39 2.00 -72.32 84.51
N GLN A 40 1.81 -72.59 85.82
CA GLN A 40 2.32 -73.76 86.58
C GLN A 40 1.85 -73.65 88.06
N LYS A 41 1.05 -74.56 88.64
CA LYS A 41 1.25 -76.01 88.96
C LYS A 41 1.87 -76.24 90.35
N LEU A 42 1.11 -76.81 91.32
CA LEU A 42 1.56 -77.73 92.40
C LEU A 42 0.37 -78.27 93.25
N THR A 43 0.61 -79.06 94.33
CA THR A 43 -0.35 -80.09 94.85
C THR A 43 -0.31 -80.37 96.39
N ARG A 44 -1.29 -81.16 96.90
CA ARG A 44 -1.51 -81.73 98.29
C ARG A 44 -2.25 -80.77 99.26
N SER A 45 -2.93 -81.14 100.37
CA SER A 45 -3.23 -82.38 101.16
C SER A 45 -4.29 -82.03 102.25
N ALA A 46 -4.91 -82.90 103.10
CA ALA A 46 -5.28 -84.34 103.15
C ALA A 46 -6.00 -84.65 104.52
N SER A 47 -6.57 -85.86 104.73
CA SER A 47 -7.27 -86.37 105.96
C SER A 47 -8.64 -85.70 106.31
N GLY A 48 -9.63 -86.32 106.97
CA GLY A 48 -9.82 -87.67 107.58
C GLY A 48 -11.22 -87.74 108.30
N LEU A 49 -11.66 -88.77 109.05
CA LEU A 49 -11.18 -90.15 109.29
C LEU A 49 -12.23 -91.04 110.07
N GLN A 50 -12.67 -92.20 109.52
CA GLN A 50 -13.15 -93.43 110.24
C GLN A 50 -14.38 -93.33 111.21
N SER A 51 -14.87 -94.38 111.91
CA SER A 51 -15.33 -95.78 111.58
C SER A 51 -16.25 -96.27 112.74
N SER A 52 -16.80 -97.49 112.92
CA SER A 52 -16.68 -98.84 112.30
C SER A 52 -17.95 -99.70 112.63
N ASP A 53 -17.99 -100.99 112.23
CA ASP A 53 -19.11 -101.95 112.36
C ASP A 53 -19.07 -102.84 113.65
N VAL A 54 -20.19 -103.00 114.37
CA VAL A 54 -20.56 -104.11 115.30
C VAL A 54 -22.11 -104.21 115.36
N GLY A 55 -22.69 -105.40 115.52
CA GLY A 55 -24.12 -105.63 115.34
C GLY A 55 -25.01 -105.84 116.58
N LYS A 56 -26.20 -105.22 116.53
CA LYS A 56 -27.53 -105.75 116.93
C LYS A 56 -28.07 -105.70 118.37
N GLU A 57 -27.47 -105.00 119.34
CA GLU A 57 -28.17 -104.71 120.62
C GLU A 57 -28.54 -103.22 120.86
N ASP A 58 -27.96 -102.25 120.14
CA ASP A 58 -28.08 -100.81 120.47
C ASP A 58 -29.34 -100.05 120.03
N ILE A 59 -30.20 -100.63 119.17
CA ILE A 59 -31.25 -99.87 118.44
C ILE A 59 -32.28 -99.20 119.37
N SER A 60 -32.61 -99.84 120.49
CA SER A 60 -33.61 -99.33 121.45
C SER A 60 -33.15 -98.07 122.19
N VAL A 61 -31.85 -97.94 122.48
CA VAL A 61 -31.27 -96.80 123.20
C VAL A 61 -31.17 -95.57 122.30
N ALA A 62 -30.94 -95.75 121.00
CA ALA A 62 -30.87 -94.67 120.02
C ALA A 62 -32.21 -93.93 119.84
N LEU A 63 -33.32 -94.67 119.79
CA LEU A 63 -34.67 -94.14 119.57
C LEU A 63 -35.14 -93.19 120.68
N ALA A 64 -34.77 -93.47 121.93
CA ALA A 64 -35.09 -92.61 123.07
C ALA A 64 -34.41 -91.24 122.98
N LYS A 65 -33.15 -91.18 122.53
CA LYS A 65 -32.41 -89.92 122.34
C LYS A 65 -32.95 -89.09 121.18
N LEU A 66 -33.36 -89.72 120.08
CA LEU A 66 -33.87 -89.00 118.91
C LEU A 66 -35.14 -88.20 119.25
N THR A 67 -36.05 -88.80 120.02
CA THR A 67 -37.34 -88.19 120.38
C THR A 67 -37.14 -86.89 121.17
N TYR A 68 -36.24 -86.89 122.16
CA TYR A 68 -35.96 -85.70 122.98
C TYR A 68 -35.35 -84.53 122.18
N GLY A 69 -34.56 -84.83 121.14
CA GLY A 69 -33.97 -83.81 120.27
C GLY A 69 -34.96 -83.11 119.32
N ILE A 70 -36.14 -83.69 119.08
CA ILE A 70 -37.15 -83.13 118.17
C ILE A 70 -37.96 -82.03 118.86
N ASP A 71 -38.27 -82.19 120.16
CA ASP A 71 -39.08 -81.22 120.90
C ASP A 71 -38.36 -79.87 121.10
N ASP A 72 -37.05 -79.88 121.40
CA ASP A 72 -36.27 -78.64 121.61
C ASP A 72 -36.25 -77.74 120.36
N VAL A 73 -36.00 -78.32 119.18
CA VAL A 73 -36.00 -77.60 117.90
C VAL A 73 -37.36 -76.95 117.60
N SER A 74 -38.47 -77.62 117.98
CA SER A 74 -39.83 -77.12 117.79
C SER A 74 -40.16 -75.89 118.65
N GLN A 75 -39.46 -75.72 119.78
CA GLN A 75 -39.64 -74.59 120.68
C GLN A 75 -38.91 -73.33 120.19
N GLN A 76 -37.68 -73.49 119.67
CA GLN A 76 -36.88 -72.35 119.16
C GLN A 76 -37.55 -71.68 117.94
N LEU A 77 -38.08 -72.47 117.01
CA LEU A 77 -38.63 -71.98 115.73
C LEU A 77 -39.84 -71.04 115.90
N ARG A 78 -40.69 -71.28 116.91
CA ARG A 78 -41.85 -70.42 117.22
C ARG A 78 -41.45 -69.01 117.69
N ASN A 79 -40.27 -68.86 118.30
CA ASN A 79 -39.84 -67.62 118.93
C ASN A 79 -39.31 -66.58 117.91
N VAL A 80 -38.91 -67.02 116.71
CA VAL A 80 -38.39 -66.15 115.65
C VAL A 80 -39.50 -65.60 114.74
N VAL A 81 -40.56 -66.39 114.51
CA VAL A 81 -41.68 -66.01 113.61
C VAL A 81 -42.53 -64.89 114.21
N THR A 82 -42.61 -64.80 115.54
CA THR A 82 -43.48 -63.86 116.26
C THR A 82 -42.93 -62.42 116.31
N THR A 83 -41.63 -62.20 116.11
CA THR A 83 -40.99 -60.89 116.32
C THR A 83 -40.90 -59.99 115.08
N HIS A 84 -41.21 -60.48 113.87
CA HIS A 84 -40.89 -59.78 112.61
C HIS A 84 -42.04 -59.63 111.60
N HIS A 85 -43.28 -59.97 111.94
CA HIS A 85 -44.37 -60.05 110.96
C HIS A 85 -44.84 -58.69 110.37
N GLU A 86 -44.62 -57.58 111.07
CA GLU A 86 -45.29 -56.30 110.76
C GLU A 86 -44.60 -55.50 109.64
N ALA A 87 -43.26 -55.44 109.64
CA ALA A 87 -42.49 -54.69 108.63
C ALA A 87 -42.64 -55.26 107.20
N LEU A 88 -42.85 -56.58 107.09
CA LEU A 88 -42.99 -57.30 105.82
C LEU A 88 -44.24 -56.90 105.02
N LEU A 89 -45.28 -56.37 105.69
CA LEU A 89 -46.55 -56.01 105.04
C LEU A 89 -46.52 -54.63 104.38
N SER A 90 -45.77 -53.67 104.93
CA SER A 90 -45.67 -52.32 104.36
C SER A 90 -44.92 -52.28 103.03
N GLU A 91 -43.86 -53.06 102.89
CA GLU A 91 -42.96 -52.99 101.72
C GLU A 91 -43.62 -53.58 100.45
N ALA A 92 -44.44 -54.63 100.63
CA ALA A 92 -45.20 -55.27 99.56
C ALA A 92 -46.22 -54.31 98.89
N ALA A 93 -46.82 -53.39 99.65
CA ALA A 93 -47.84 -52.47 99.13
C ALA A 93 -47.27 -51.46 98.12
N SER A 94 -46.08 -50.91 98.39
CA SER A 94 -45.41 -49.96 97.50
C SER A 94 -44.98 -50.57 96.16
N VAL A 95 -44.55 -51.83 96.16
CA VAL A 95 -44.09 -52.54 94.95
C VAL A 95 -45.22 -52.66 93.92
N HIS A 96 -46.43 -53.02 94.37
CA HIS A 96 -47.57 -53.26 93.47
C HIS A 96 -48.09 -51.98 92.79
N GLN A 97 -48.03 -50.82 93.47
CA GLN A 97 -48.41 -49.55 92.84
C GLN A 97 -47.43 -49.14 91.73
N LEU A 98 -46.13 -49.42 91.91
CA LEU A 98 -45.09 -49.12 90.93
C LEU A 98 -45.18 -50.06 89.71
N GLU A 99 -45.49 -51.33 89.94
CA GLU A 99 -45.77 -52.34 88.91
C GLU A 99 -46.89 -51.89 87.93
N GLY A 100 -48.00 -51.35 88.44
CA GLY A 100 -49.10 -50.85 87.61
C GLY A 100 -48.67 -49.71 86.66
N SER A 101 -47.86 -48.76 87.15
CA SER A 101 -47.32 -47.68 86.31
C SER A 101 -46.39 -48.20 85.20
N LEU A 102 -45.58 -49.21 85.53
CA LEU A 102 -44.62 -49.82 84.62
C LEU A 102 -45.33 -50.69 83.56
N HIS A 103 -46.48 -51.28 83.89
CA HIS A 103 -47.34 -51.97 82.93
C HIS A 103 -47.91 -51.01 81.87
N ALA A 104 -48.44 -49.85 82.28
CA ALA A 104 -48.99 -48.85 81.37
C ALA A 104 -47.92 -48.30 80.39
N VAL A 105 -46.71 -48.01 80.88
CA VAL A 105 -45.58 -47.57 80.03
C VAL A 105 -45.15 -48.67 79.05
N ARG A 106 -45.10 -49.93 79.50
CA ARG A 106 -44.81 -51.08 78.61
C ARG A 106 -45.87 -51.22 77.52
N GLN A 107 -47.17 -51.09 77.85
CA GLN A 107 -48.24 -51.17 76.87
C GLN A 107 -48.14 -50.04 75.82
N GLY A 108 -47.95 -48.79 76.24
CA GLY A 108 -47.78 -47.67 75.31
C GLY A 108 -46.57 -47.83 74.37
N LEU A 109 -45.48 -48.45 74.84
CA LEU A 109 -44.29 -48.72 74.04
C LEU A 109 -44.51 -49.89 73.05
N VAL A 110 -45.30 -50.91 73.42
CA VAL A 110 -45.79 -51.97 72.51
C VAL A 110 -46.72 -51.39 71.43
N GLU A 111 -47.62 -50.48 71.79
CA GLU A 111 -48.52 -49.83 70.83
C GLU A 111 -47.73 -48.93 69.86
N LEU A 112 -46.80 -48.11 70.37
CA LEU A 112 -45.92 -47.25 69.57
C LEU A 112 -45.06 -48.08 68.59
N SER A 113 -44.40 -49.13 69.07
CA SER A 113 -43.61 -50.02 68.20
C SER A 113 -44.48 -50.73 67.15
N SER A 114 -45.71 -51.14 67.49
CA SER A 114 -46.67 -51.64 66.49
C SER A 114 -47.02 -50.58 65.43
N SER A 115 -47.13 -49.30 65.81
CA SER A 115 -47.44 -48.20 64.88
C SER A 115 -46.26 -47.90 63.95
N LEU A 116 -45.03 -47.97 64.48
CA LEU A 116 -43.80 -47.76 63.73
C LEU A 116 -43.59 -48.89 62.71
N GLU A 117 -43.83 -50.15 63.08
CA GLU A 117 -43.75 -51.27 62.15
C GLU A 117 -44.85 -51.21 61.07
N LYS A 118 -46.08 -50.80 61.42
CA LYS A 118 -47.15 -50.50 60.45
C LYS A 118 -46.74 -49.38 59.47
N LEU A 119 -46.07 -48.33 59.95
CA LEU A 119 -45.58 -47.22 59.11
C LEU A 119 -44.40 -47.65 58.21
N ARG A 120 -43.47 -48.46 58.73
CA ARG A 120 -42.40 -49.10 57.97
C ARG A 120 -42.96 -49.96 56.83
N LEU A 121 -43.98 -50.77 57.09
CA LEU A 121 -44.65 -51.61 56.09
C LEU A 121 -45.46 -50.79 55.08
N LYS A 122 -46.07 -49.66 55.48
CA LYS A 122 -46.85 -48.80 54.56
C LYS A 122 -46.01 -47.84 53.72
N ILE A 123 -44.81 -47.43 54.18
CA ILE A 123 -44.02 -46.38 53.52
C ILE A 123 -42.63 -46.91 53.12
N ARG A 124 -41.84 -47.40 54.07
CA ARG A 124 -40.42 -47.76 53.81
C ARG A 124 -40.28 -48.96 52.87
N VAL A 125 -41.08 -50.01 53.05
CA VAL A 125 -41.02 -51.21 52.19
C VAL A 125 -41.53 -50.90 50.76
N PRO A 126 -42.67 -50.21 50.55
CA PRO A 126 -43.07 -49.75 49.21
C PRO A 126 -42.06 -48.83 48.54
N TYR A 127 -41.45 -47.90 49.28
CA TYR A 127 -40.37 -47.03 48.76
C TYR A 127 -39.14 -47.84 48.32
N GLN A 128 -38.69 -48.80 49.13
CA GLN A 128 -37.58 -49.69 48.77
C GLN A 128 -37.90 -50.52 47.52
N ASN A 129 -39.10 -51.09 47.43
CA ASN A 129 -39.54 -51.83 46.25
C ASN A 129 -39.65 -50.92 45.00
N LEU A 130 -40.15 -49.69 45.15
CA LEU A 130 -40.27 -48.74 44.05
C LEU A 130 -38.88 -48.28 43.57
N SER A 131 -37.94 -47.98 44.47
CA SER A 131 -36.55 -47.66 44.12
C SER A 131 -35.83 -48.82 43.41
N ALA A 132 -36.07 -50.06 43.82
CA ALA A 132 -35.57 -51.25 43.14
C ALA A 132 -36.18 -51.45 41.74
N LEU A 133 -37.46 -51.12 41.55
CA LEU A 133 -38.12 -51.16 40.24
C LEU A 133 -37.67 -50.00 39.33
N VAL A 134 -37.50 -48.79 39.86
CA VAL A 134 -36.97 -47.63 39.12
C VAL A 134 -35.53 -47.87 38.68
N THR A 135 -34.65 -48.34 39.56
CA THR A 135 -33.26 -48.66 39.18
C THR A 135 -33.17 -49.84 38.20
N ARG A 136 -34.10 -50.81 38.27
CA ARG A 136 -34.24 -51.87 37.25
C ARG A 136 -34.71 -51.30 35.90
N LEU A 137 -35.66 -50.36 35.91
CA LEU A 137 -36.15 -49.69 34.70
C LEU A 137 -35.06 -48.84 34.04
N GLN A 138 -34.33 -48.03 34.81
CA GLN A 138 -33.18 -47.26 34.34
C GLN A 138 -32.11 -48.17 33.69
N ARG A 139 -31.78 -49.31 34.33
CA ARG A 139 -30.82 -50.29 33.78
C ARG A 139 -31.32 -50.91 32.46
N LEU A 140 -32.63 -51.18 32.34
CA LEU A 140 -33.23 -51.68 31.10
C LEU A 140 -33.25 -50.62 29.99
N GLN A 141 -33.54 -49.35 30.32
CA GLN A 141 -33.48 -48.22 29.39
C GLN A 141 -32.05 -48.02 28.88
N LEU A 142 -31.05 -47.98 29.77
CA LEU A 142 -29.64 -47.91 29.38
C LEU A 142 -29.22 -49.10 28.49
N ALA A 143 -29.62 -50.33 28.83
CA ALA A 143 -29.32 -51.50 28.00
C ALA A 143 -29.95 -51.39 26.60
N ALA A 144 -31.22 -50.94 26.51
CA ALA A 144 -31.91 -50.73 25.23
C ALA A 144 -31.26 -49.63 24.39
N ASP A 145 -30.86 -48.51 25.00
CA ASP A 145 -30.23 -47.40 24.29
C ASP A 145 -28.75 -47.66 23.93
N VAL A 146 -28.06 -48.50 24.69
CA VAL A 146 -26.77 -49.07 24.26
C VAL A 146 -26.98 -49.97 23.04
N LEU A 147 -27.93 -50.91 23.09
CA LEU A 147 -28.20 -51.85 21.99
C LEU A 147 -28.63 -51.10 20.71
N ARG A 148 -29.49 -50.09 20.82
CA ARG A 148 -29.86 -49.18 19.70
C ARG A 148 -28.67 -48.45 19.12
N ARG A 149 -27.81 -47.85 19.97
CA ARG A 149 -26.59 -47.15 19.52
C ARG A 149 -25.60 -48.10 18.84
N THR A 150 -25.37 -49.29 19.41
CA THR A 150 -24.52 -50.33 18.82
C THR A 150 -25.08 -50.85 17.50
N SER A 151 -26.40 -51.04 17.39
CA SER A 151 -27.06 -51.44 16.14
C SER A 151 -26.87 -50.39 15.04
N ARG A 152 -27.11 -49.10 15.33
CA ARG A 152 -26.83 -48.00 14.38
C ARG A 152 -25.35 -47.95 13.98
N PHE A 153 -24.44 -48.11 14.94
CA PHE A 153 -23.00 -48.14 14.66
C PHE A 153 -22.62 -49.28 13.71
N VAL A 154 -23.05 -50.52 13.95
CA VAL A 154 -22.74 -51.68 13.09
C VAL A 154 -23.37 -51.53 11.69
N LEU A 155 -24.57 -50.96 11.57
CA LEU A 155 -25.19 -50.66 10.27
C LEU A 155 -24.39 -49.62 9.48
N LEU A 156 -23.92 -48.55 10.14
CA LEU A 156 -23.08 -47.53 9.51
C LEU A 156 -21.67 -48.06 9.16
N ALA A 157 -21.09 -48.93 10.00
CA ALA A 157 -19.80 -49.56 9.72
C ALA A 157 -19.88 -50.44 8.46
N ARG A 158 -20.91 -51.28 8.33
CA ARG A 158 -21.17 -52.08 7.12
C ARG A 158 -21.44 -51.21 5.87
N ARG A 159 -22.09 -50.05 6.04
CA ARG A 159 -22.29 -49.08 4.95
C ARG A 159 -20.95 -48.48 4.49
N LEU A 160 -20.05 -48.15 5.42
CA LEU A 160 -18.70 -47.69 5.11
C LEU A 160 -17.86 -48.78 4.43
N GLU A 161 -17.90 -50.02 4.93
CA GLU A 161 -17.24 -51.19 4.31
C GLU A 161 -17.71 -51.38 2.86
N PHE A 162 -19.01 -51.23 2.58
CA PHE A 162 -19.54 -51.24 1.21
C PHE A 162 -19.03 -50.07 0.36
N GLN A 163 -19.06 -48.84 0.88
CA GLN A 163 -18.57 -47.64 0.17
C GLN A 163 -17.07 -47.72 -0.15
N MET A 164 -16.26 -48.30 0.75
CA MET A 164 -14.83 -48.53 0.53
C MET A 164 -14.57 -49.63 -0.51
N ASN A 165 -15.39 -50.67 -0.54
CA ASN A 165 -15.31 -51.71 -1.57
C ASN A 165 -15.71 -51.19 -2.96
N GLU A 166 -16.71 -50.32 -3.07
CA GLU A 166 -17.01 -49.63 -4.35
C GLU A 166 -15.83 -48.75 -4.80
N LEU A 167 -15.26 -47.94 -3.91
CA LEU A 167 -14.09 -47.11 -4.24
C LEU A 167 -12.87 -47.93 -4.67
N ALA A 168 -12.65 -49.10 -4.06
CA ALA A 168 -11.61 -50.03 -4.49
C ALA A 168 -11.84 -50.58 -5.91
N LYS A 169 -13.11 -50.84 -6.30
CA LYS A 169 -13.45 -51.26 -7.68
C LYS A 169 -13.18 -50.15 -8.69
N PHE A 170 -13.54 -48.90 -8.40
CA PHE A 170 -13.26 -47.76 -9.28
C PHE A 170 -11.74 -47.58 -9.51
N GLY A 171 -10.93 -47.61 -8.44
CA GLY A 171 -9.48 -47.57 -8.56
C GLY A 171 -8.89 -48.74 -9.37
N ALA A 172 -9.39 -49.96 -9.14
CA ALA A 172 -8.96 -51.15 -9.89
C ALA A 172 -9.41 -51.14 -11.37
N ALA A 173 -10.52 -50.49 -11.71
CA ALA A 173 -10.99 -50.35 -13.08
C ALA A 173 -10.11 -49.37 -13.88
N VAL A 174 -9.78 -48.21 -13.29
CA VAL A 174 -8.86 -47.22 -13.88
C VAL A 174 -7.49 -47.86 -14.13
N ALA A 175 -6.94 -48.57 -13.14
CA ALA A 175 -5.64 -49.25 -13.26
C ALA A 175 -5.60 -50.39 -14.31
N ASN A 176 -6.74 -50.89 -14.80
CA ASN A 176 -6.84 -51.96 -15.79
C ASN A 176 -7.41 -51.51 -17.15
N GLY A 177 -7.65 -50.21 -17.36
CA GLY A 177 -8.05 -49.65 -18.65
C GLY A 177 -9.38 -50.16 -19.22
N LYS A 178 -10.27 -50.75 -18.41
CA LYS A 178 -11.56 -51.30 -18.86
C LYS A 178 -12.72 -50.40 -18.48
N GLN A 179 -13.34 -49.80 -19.51
CA GLN A 179 -14.65 -49.15 -19.36
C GLN A 179 -15.70 -50.14 -18.84
N LEU A 180 -16.43 -49.72 -17.82
CA LEU A 180 -17.58 -50.44 -17.26
C LEU A 180 -18.87 -49.91 -17.88
N VAL A 181 -19.59 -50.80 -18.58
CA VAL A 181 -21.00 -50.56 -18.95
C VAL A 181 -21.86 -50.89 -17.72
N PRO A 182 -22.78 -50.01 -17.28
CA PRO A 182 -23.55 -50.23 -16.07
C PRO A 182 -24.65 -51.29 -16.25
N PRO A 183 -24.87 -52.18 -15.25
CA PRO A 183 -25.97 -53.13 -15.27
C PRO A 183 -27.30 -52.44 -14.87
N VAL A 184 -28.33 -52.58 -15.70
CA VAL A 184 -29.68 -52.06 -15.40
C VAL A 184 -30.43 -53.02 -14.47
N SER A 185 -30.69 -52.61 -13.22
CA SER A 185 -31.92 -52.95 -12.44
C SER A 185 -31.85 -52.50 -10.97
N ALA A 186 -32.71 -51.55 -10.58
CA ALA A 186 -33.53 -51.56 -9.34
C ALA A 186 -34.18 -50.18 -9.11
N VAL A 187 -35.52 -50.09 -9.14
CA VAL A 187 -36.25 -48.83 -8.89
C VAL A 187 -36.51 -48.65 -7.39
N SER A 188 -36.13 -47.50 -6.83
CA SER A 188 -36.83 -46.91 -5.69
C SER A 188 -36.71 -45.39 -5.71
N THR A 189 -37.79 -44.70 -5.36
CA THR A 189 -38.01 -43.26 -5.58
C THR A 189 -37.32 -42.35 -4.57
N THR A 190 -36.79 -41.20 -5.00
CA THR A 190 -37.25 -39.86 -4.55
C THR A 190 -36.53 -38.71 -5.28
N SER A 191 -37.30 -37.66 -5.61
CA SER A 191 -36.89 -36.26 -5.90
C SER A 191 -35.94 -35.96 -7.08
N PRO A 192 -36.32 -35.10 -8.05
CA PRO A 192 -35.46 -34.67 -9.15
C PRO A 192 -34.57 -33.47 -8.75
N ALA A 193 -33.27 -33.53 -9.06
CA ALA A 193 -32.36 -32.39 -8.98
C ALA A 193 -31.14 -32.58 -9.91
N ILE A 194 -31.23 -32.01 -11.12
CA ILE A 194 -30.14 -31.76 -12.08
C ILE A 194 -29.22 -32.97 -12.35
N GLU A 195 -29.61 -33.79 -13.32
CA GLU A 195 -28.69 -34.71 -14.01
C GLU A 195 -28.01 -33.95 -15.16
N GLU A 196 -26.76 -33.54 -14.95
CA GLU A 196 -25.82 -33.26 -16.05
C GLU A 196 -24.81 -34.41 -16.13
N GLY A 197 -24.39 -34.76 -17.35
CA GLY A 197 -23.58 -35.95 -17.62
C GLY A 197 -22.14 -35.80 -17.13
N ILE A 198 -21.84 -36.36 -15.96
CA ILE A 198 -20.49 -36.38 -15.37
C ILE A 198 -19.80 -37.72 -15.68
N GLY A 199 -18.50 -37.68 -16.00
CA GLY A 199 -17.69 -38.87 -16.27
C GLY A 199 -17.43 -39.75 -15.03
N PRO A 200 -16.79 -40.93 -15.20
CA PRO A 200 -16.58 -41.90 -14.12
C PRO A 200 -15.73 -41.37 -12.95
N GLU A 201 -15.00 -40.28 -13.15
CA GLU A 201 -14.19 -39.61 -12.12
C GLU A 201 -15.07 -38.90 -11.09
N GLY A 202 -16.08 -38.14 -11.52
CA GLY A 202 -16.98 -37.45 -10.60
C GLY A 202 -17.84 -38.40 -9.76
N ASP A 203 -18.12 -39.61 -10.24
CA ASP A 203 -18.75 -40.65 -9.43
C ASP A 203 -17.79 -41.22 -8.37
N ARG A 204 -16.48 -41.34 -8.64
CA ARG A 204 -15.45 -41.64 -7.63
C ARG A 204 -15.43 -40.53 -6.57
N GLU A 205 -15.28 -39.26 -6.97
CA GLU A 205 -15.29 -38.09 -6.08
C GLU A 205 -16.53 -38.08 -5.16
N ARG A 206 -17.71 -38.24 -5.77
CA ARG A 206 -19.00 -38.24 -5.06
C ARG A 206 -19.13 -39.43 -4.10
N ASN A 207 -18.45 -40.55 -4.36
CA ASN A 207 -18.39 -41.69 -3.44
C ASN A 207 -17.43 -41.47 -2.27
N ILE A 208 -16.31 -40.76 -2.46
CA ILE A 208 -15.42 -40.33 -1.37
C ILE A 208 -16.19 -39.37 -0.44
N ALA A 209 -16.91 -38.40 -1.00
CA ALA A 209 -17.78 -37.47 -0.25
C ALA A 209 -18.87 -38.18 0.57
N LYS A 210 -19.50 -39.25 0.04
CA LYS A 210 -20.48 -40.09 0.76
C LYS A 210 -19.81 -40.91 1.88
N ALA A 211 -18.58 -41.38 1.70
CA ALA A 211 -17.87 -42.18 2.69
C ALA A 211 -17.38 -41.33 3.88
N ALA A 212 -16.93 -40.09 3.62
CA ALA A 212 -16.58 -39.11 4.65
C ALA A 212 -17.75 -38.85 5.64
N ILE A 213 -18.99 -38.74 5.13
CA ILE A 213 -20.20 -38.59 5.98
C ILE A 213 -20.39 -39.82 6.88
N SER A 214 -20.25 -41.04 6.35
CA SER A 214 -20.34 -42.28 7.14
C SER A 214 -19.30 -42.31 8.27
N ILE A 215 -18.07 -41.88 8.01
CA ILE A 215 -17.01 -41.77 9.05
C ILE A 215 -17.35 -40.71 10.10
N ALA A 216 -17.86 -39.54 9.70
CA ALA A 216 -18.25 -38.49 10.62
C ALA A 216 -19.42 -38.92 11.53
N GLU A 217 -20.43 -39.62 10.99
CA GLU A 217 -21.49 -40.24 11.78
C GLU A 217 -20.91 -41.26 12.79
N LEU A 218 -20.07 -42.20 12.32
CA LEU A 218 -19.44 -43.22 13.18
C LEU A 218 -18.59 -42.61 14.30
N THR A 219 -17.83 -41.55 14.00
CA THR A 219 -17.02 -40.81 14.96
C THR A 219 -17.91 -40.08 15.98
N SER A 220 -18.99 -39.43 15.53
CA SER A 220 -19.96 -38.73 16.40
C SER A 220 -20.78 -39.65 17.31
N LEU A 221 -20.87 -40.94 16.98
CA LEU A 221 -21.46 -41.99 17.83
C LEU A 221 -20.43 -42.59 18.81
N SER A 222 -19.14 -42.46 18.50
CA SER A 222 -18.01 -43.05 19.26
C SER A 222 -17.37 -42.12 20.29
N THR A 223 -17.73 -40.83 20.28
CA THR A 223 -17.25 -39.81 21.23
C THR A 223 -18.17 -39.72 22.46
N PRO A 224 -17.61 -39.57 23.69
CA PRO A 224 -18.41 -39.65 24.92
C PRO A 224 -19.36 -38.47 25.13
N GLU A 225 -19.03 -37.28 24.65
CA GLU A 225 -19.85 -36.05 24.80
C GLU A 225 -21.25 -36.20 24.17
N SER A 226 -21.33 -36.91 23.05
CA SER A 226 -22.56 -37.24 22.32
C SER A 226 -23.53 -38.08 23.15
N ALA A 227 -23.06 -38.75 24.22
CA ALA A 227 -23.90 -39.44 25.19
C ALA A 227 -24.34 -38.52 26.35
N ALA A 228 -23.44 -37.67 26.87
CA ALA A 228 -23.73 -36.78 28.00
C ALA A 228 -24.83 -35.73 27.68
N LYS A 229 -24.82 -35.18 26.45
CA LYS A 229 -25.81 -34.17 26.02
C LYS A 229 -27.25 -34.68 25.84
N ARG A 230 -27.54 -35.96 26.12
CA ARG A 230 -28.88 -36.57 25.99
C ARG A 230 -29.58 -36.85 27.31
N THR A 231 -28.92 -36.57 28.45
CA THR A 231 -29.36 -36.98 29.79
C THR A 231 -29.30 -35.85 30.82
N SER A 232 -29.15 -34.60 30.39
CA SER A 232 -29.04 -33.41 31.26
C SER A 232 -30.27 -33.18 32.15
N ASP A 233 -31.43 -33.67 31.73
CA ASP A 233 -32.73 -33.27 32.30
C ASP A 233 -33.19 -34.20 33.44
N SER A 234 -32.30 -35.06 33.96
CA SER A 234 -32.62 -36.03 35.01
C SER A 234 -31.45 -36.26 35.98
N LEU A 235 -31.57 -35.71 37.19
CA LEU A 235 -30.51 -35.67 38.21
C LEU A 235 -30.11 -37.05 38.78
N ASP A 236 -30.96 -38.07 38.63
CA ASP A 236 -30.75 -39.45 39.12
C ASP A 236 -30.38 -40.45 37.99
N ALA A 237 -29.94 -39.98 36.82
CA ALA A 237 -29.59 -40.86 35.70
C ALA A 237 -28.21 -41.53 35.88
N LEU A 238 -28.19 -42.87 35.87
CA LEU A 238 -26.97 -43.67 35.77
C LEU A 238 -26.17 -43.28 34.50
N PRO A 239 -24.82 -43.14 34.58
CA PRO A 239 -24.03 -42.61 33.47
C PRO A 239 -24.08 -43.51 32.23
N PRO A 240 -24.15 -42.93 31.01
CA PRO A 240 -24.34 -43.70 29.79
C PRO A 240 -23.08 -44.49 29.43
N ILE A 241 -23.23 -45.81 29.27
CA ILE A 241 -22.13 -46.71 28.87
C ILE A 241 -21.53 -46.24 27.53
N PRO A 242 -20.19 -46.07 27.44
CA PRO A 242 -19.51 -45.63 26.22
C PRO A 242 -19.39 -46.80 25.22
N LEU A 243 -19.69 -46.56 23.94
CA LEU A 243 -19.68 -47.63 22.92
C LEU A 243 -18.30 -48.27 22.73
N ARG A 244 -17.22 -47.55 23.03
CA ARG A 244 -15.83 -48.05 22.98
C ARG A 244 -15.55 -49.22 23.93
N SER A 245 -16.38 -49.47 24.96
CA SER A 245 -16.22 -50.62 25.87
C SER A 245 -16.94 -51.90 25.40
N ILE A 246 -17.41 -51.94 24.15
CA ILE A 246 -18.21 -53.04 23.61
C ILE A 246 -17.39 -53.78 22.55
N ASN A 247 -17.03 -55.04 22.78
CA ASN A 247 -16.15 -55.81 21.88
C ASN A 247 -16.63 -55.84 20.40
N ALA A 248 -17.94 -55.81 20.16
CA ALA A 248 -18.52 -55.73 18.82
C ALA A 248 -18.23 -54.38 18.11
N VAL A 249 -18.11 -53.28 18.85
CA VAL A 249 -17.74 -51.95 18.34
C VAL A 249 -16.22 -51.89 18.12
N VAL A 250 -15.44 -52.36 19.10
CA VAL A 250 -13.96 -52.42 19.04
C VAL A 250 -13.47 -53.17 17.80
N ARG A 251 -14.16 -54.26 17.40
CA ARG A 251 -13.79 -55.05 16.21
C ARG A 251 -13.80 -54.26 14.89
N HIS A 252 -14.69 -53.27 14.73
CA HIS A 252 -14.76 -52.46 13.51
C HIS A 252 -13.91 -51.18 13.58
N LEU A 253 -13.42 -50.79 14.77
CA LEU A 253 -12.71 -49.52 14.97
C LEU A 253 -11.44 -49.38 14.08
N PRO A 254 -10.54 -50.38 13.97
CA PRO A 254 -9.36 -50.26 13.10
C PRO A 254 -9.71 -50.14 11.61
N GLY A 255 -10.82 -50.72 11.18
CA GLY A 255 -11.31 -50.60 9.79
C GLY A 255 -11.84 -49.20 9.49
N ILE A 256 -12.46 -48.54 10.47
CA ILE A 256 -12.92 -47.14 10.36
C ILE A 256 -11.72 -46.18 10.39
N GLU A 257 -10.71 -46.45 11.21
CA GLU A 257 -9.47 -45.67 11.25
C GLU A 257 -8.67 -45.79 9.95
N ALA A 258 -8.49 -47.00 9.40
CA ALA A 258 -7.88 -47.21 8.09
C ALA A 258 -8.67 -46.55 6.94
N ALA A 259 -10.01 -46.62 6.98
CA ALA A 259 -10.86 -45.92 6.03
C ALA A 259 -10.76 -44.38 6.14
N ARG A 260 -10.55 -43.84 7.36
CA ARG A 260 -10.32 -42.40 7.55
C ARG A 260 -9.01 -41.97 6.90
N VAL A 261 -7.92 -42.68 7.18
CA VAL A 261 -6.59 -42.38 6.61
C VAL A 261 -6.64 -42.40 5.08
N LYS A 262 -7.22 -43.44 4.48
CA LYS A 262 -7.32 -43.53 3.02
C LYS A 262 -8.18 -42.41 2.40
N ILE A 263 -9.25 -41.99 3.07
CA ILE A 263 -10.09 -40.88 2.59
C ILE A 263 -9.37 -39.53 2.75
N THR A 264 -8.54 -39.33 3.78
CA THR A 264 -7.72 -38.11 3.88
C THR A 264 -6.64 -38.07 2.81
N GLU A 265 -5.94 -39.19 2.55
CA GLU A 265 -4.96 -39.30 1.45
C GLU A 265 -5.60 -39.02 0.07
N GLU A 266 -6.75 -39.63 -0.25
CA GLU A 266 -7.44 -39.38 -1.52
C GLU A 266 -7.96 -37.92 -1.63
N MET A 267 -8.40 -37.32 -0.51
CA MET A 267 -8.83 -35.92 -0.43
C MET A 267 -7.67 -34.94 -0.66
N GLU A 268 -6.52 -35.18 -0.05
CA GLU A 268 -5.31 -34.35 -0.17
C GLU A 268 -4.75 -34.41 -1.60
N ASN A 269 -4.76 -35.60 -2.23
CA ASN A 269 -4.43 -35.74 -3.65
C ASN A 269 -5.44 -34.99 -4.54
N MET A 270 -6.75 -35.20 -4.37
CA MET A 270 -7.78 -34.45 -5.11
C MET A 270 -7.70 -32.93 -4.92
N LEU A 271 -7.22 -32.46 -3.76
CA LEU A 271 -6.98 -31.05 -3.51
C LEU A 271 -5.75 -30.55 -4.27
N ARG A 272 -4.64 -31.28 -4.23
CA ARG A 272 -3.43 -30.96 -5.00
C ARG A 272 -3.69 -30.95 -6.51
N ASP A 273 -4.26 -32.03 -7.05
CA ASP A 273 -4.64 -32.16 -8.46
C ASP A 273 -5.59 -31.00 -8.88
N GLY A 274 -6.57 -30.69 -8.02
CA GLY A 274 -7.49 -29.56 -8.22
C GLY A 274 -6.84 -28.18 -8.18
N LEU A 275 -5.76 -28.00 -7.42
CA LEU A 275 -4.96 -26.78 -7.37
C LEU A 275 -3.94 -26.70 -8.53
N GLU A 276 -3.41 -27.83 -9.00
CA GLU A 276 -2.44 -27.89 -10.10
C GLU A 276 -3.11 -27.71 -11.48
N ASP A 277 -4.24 -28.36 -11.76
CA ASP A 277 -5.01 -28.13 -13.00
C ASP A 277 -6.07 -27.00 -12.88
N LEU A 278 -6.14 -26.31 -11.73
CA LEU A 278 -7.13 -25.27 -11.40
C LEU A 278 -8.60 -25.73 -11.55
N ASN A 279 -8.83 -27.05 -11.44
CA ASN A 279 -10.13 -27.65 -11.69
C ASN A 279 -11.12 -27.40 -10.54
N GLN A 280 -12.06 -26.50 -10.80
CA GLN A 280 -13.13 -26.14 -9.87
C GLN A 280 -14.03 -27.32 -9.45
N SER A 281 -14.15 -28.43 -10.22
CA SER A 281 -14.91 -29.61 -9.77
C SER A 281 -14.18 -30.40 -8.69
N LEU A 282 -12.91 -30.76 -8.94
CA LEU A 282 -12.07 -31.51 -8.00
C LEU A 282 -11.91 -30.75 -6.68
N LEU A 283 -11.63 -29.45 -6.72
CA LEU A 283 -11.60 -28.57 -5.55
C LEU A 283 -12.94 -28.55 -4.80
N ALA A 284 -14.05 -28.46 -5.54
CA ALA A 284 -15.39 -28.45 -4.96
C ALA A 284 -15.80 -29.80 -4.33
N SER A 285 -15.16 -30.89 -4.73
CA SER A 285 -15.32 -32.22 -4.13
C SER A 285 -14.37 -32.45 -2.95
N SER A 286 -13.10 -32.06 -3.03
CA SER A 286 -12.11 -32.23 -1.94
C SER A 286 -12.41 -31.35 -0.74
N LEU A 287 -12.87 -30.10 -0.95
CA LEU A 287 -13.37 -29.24 0.13
C LEU A 287 -14.67 -29.78 0.73
N GLN A 288 -15.50 -30.48 -0.05
CA GLN A 288 -16.69 -31.15 0.47
C GLN A 288 -16.32 -32.36 1.35
N THR A 289 -15.31 -33.16 1.00
CA THR A 289 -14.81 -34.23 1.88
C THR A 289 -14.17 -33.65 3.14
N ALA A 290 -13.40 -32.56 3.05
CA ALA A 290 -12.79 -31.88 4.19
C ALA A 290 -13.84 -31.34 5.18
N HIS A 291 -14.91 -30.70 4.67
CA HIS A 291 -16.07 -30.27 5.46
C HIS A 291 -16.76 -31.48 6.13
N ASN A 292 -17.02 -32.54 5.36
CA ASN A 292 -17.70 -33.73 5.87
C ASN A 292 -16.87 -34.44 6.97
N LEU A 293 -15.53 -34.44 6.88
CA LEU A 293 -14.62 -34.94 7.92
C LEU A 293 -14.39 -33.97 9.09
N ARG A 294 -14.83 -32.71 8.97
CA ARG A 294 -14.57 -31.59 9.91
C ARG A 294 -13.10 -31.18 10.04
N VAL A 295 -12.33 -31.30 8.96
CA VAL A 295 -10.90 -30.92 8.88
C VAL A 295 -10.70 -29.67 8.00
N LEU A 296 -11.77 -29.15 7.40
CA LEU A 296 -11.76 -28.00 6.48
C LEU A 296 -10.94 -26.77 6.97
N PRO A 297 -11.03 -26.32 8.24
CA PRO A 297 -10.26 -25.16 8.70
C PRO A 297 -8.75 -25.41 8.74
N GLU A 298 -8.34 -26.57 9.26
CA GLU A 298 -6.94 -26.99 9.42
C GLU A 298 -6.30 -27.16 8.03
N LEU A 299 -6.96 -27.89 7.14
CA LEU A 299 -6.52 -28.12 5.76
C LEU A 299 -6.34 -26.83 4.94
N ILE A 300 -7.17 -25.80 5.16
CA ILE A 300 -7.02 -24.52 4.45
C ILE A 300 -5.92 -23.66 5.07
N HIS A 301 -5.72 -23.73 6.39
CA HIS A 301 -4.58 -23.10 7.04
C HIS A 301 -3.27 -23.69 6.49
N ASP A 302 -3.17 -25.01 6.42
CA ASP A 302 -1.96 -25.71 5.96
C ASP A 302 -1.64 -25.42 4.49
N VAL A 303 -2.64 -25.41 3.60
CA VAL A 303 -2.46 -25.00 2.19
C VAL A 303 -2.03 -23.54 2.05
N VAL A 304 -2.57 -22.63 2.86
CA VAL A 304 -2.18 -21.21 2.85
C VAL A 304 -0.74 -21.04 3.35
N ASP A 305 -0.31 -21.84 4.34
CA ASP A 305 1.06 -21.83 4.86
C ASP A 305 2.07 -22.49 3.90
N GLU A 306 1.70 -23.58 3.21
CA GLU A 306 2.50 -24.21 2.13
C GLU A 306 2.74 -23.19 0.99
N ILE A 307 1.69 -22.53 0.50
CA ILE A 307 1.78 -21.47 -0.53
C ILE A 307 2.67 -20.31 -0.05
N LYS A 308 2.54 -19.90 1.21
CA LYS A 308 3.35 -18.85 1.84
C LYS A 308 4.82 -19.24 1.93
N GLU A 309 5.15 -20.48 2.31
CA GLU A 309 6.54 -20.96 2.33
C GLU A 309 7.14 -21.02 0.91
N HIS A 310 6.39 -21.48 -0.10
CA HIS A 310 6.88 -21.47 -1.48
C HIS A 310 7.16 -20.05 -2.00
N VAL A 311 6.26 -19.09 -1.75
CA VAL A 311 6.48 -17.68 -2.08
C VAL A 311 7.70 -17.12 -1.31
N GLU A 312 7.86 -17.46 -0.04
CA GLU A 312 9.00 -17.02 0.76
C GLU A 312 10.34 -17.56 0.22
N ASN A 313 10.39 -18.86 -0.08
CA ASN A 313 11.56 -19.51 -0.66
C ASN A 313 11.86 -19.01 -2.08
N ARG A 314 10.85 -18.67 -2.89
CA ARG A 314 11.04 -18.12 -4.24
C ARG A 314 11.59 -16.69 -4.22
N ILE A 315 11.07 -15.82 -3.35
CA ILE A 315 11.59 -14.46 -3.20
C ILE A 315 13.03 -14.50 -2.64
N LYS A 316 13.31 -15.32 -1.61
CA LYS A 316 14.67 -15.56 -1.10
C LYS A 316 15.62 -16.02 -2.21
N TYR A 317 15.20 -16.96 -3.05
CA TYR A 317 16.01 -17.46 -4.18
C TYR A 317 16.41 -16.34 -5.15
N ALA A 318 15.49 -15.41 -5.46
CA ALA A 318 15.74 -14.34 -6.42
C ALA A 318 16.84 -13.37 -5.95
N PHE A 319 16.85 -13.04 -4.65
CA PHE A 319 17.82 -12.11 -4.04
C PHE A 319 19.09 -12.77 -3.47
N ASP A 320 19.30 -14.09 -3.64
CA ASP A 320 20.48 -14.81 -3.13
C ASP A 320 21.78 -14.44 -3.87
N VAL A 321 22.57 -13.55 -3.25
CA VAL A 321 23.89 -13.09 -3.70
C VAL A 321 24.83 -14.25 -4.08
N THR A 322 24.78 -15.37 -3.34
CA THR A 322 25.68 -16.52 -3.54
C THR A 322 25.31 -17.38 -4.75
N ARG A 323 24.09 -17.20 -5.29
CA ARG A 323 23.63 -17.83 -6.55
C ARG A 323 23.83 -16.91 -7.73
N ILE A 324 23.59 -15.60 -7.56
CA ILE A 324 23.96 -14.57 -8.56
C ILE A 324 25.44 -14.71 -8.93
N SER A 325 26.33 -14.88 -7.93
CA SER A 325 27.77 -15.09 -8.12
C SER A 325 28.16 -16.45 -8.75
N LYS A 326 27.21 -17.38 -8.93
CA LYS A 326 27.43 -18.68 -9.59
C LYS A 326 26.94 -18.63 -11.03
N ASP A 327 25.76 -18.05 -11.27
CA ASP A 327 25.22 -17.89 -12.62
C ASP A 327 26.06 -16.91 -13.46
N SER A 328 26.59 -15.83 -12.86
CA SER A 328 27.51 -14.90 -13.52
C SER A 328 28.77 -15.55 -14.12
N ASN A 329 29.13 -16.75 -13.64
CA ASN A 329 30.34 -17.48 -14.01
C ASN A 329 30.05 -18.67 -14.94
N LYS A 330 28.80 -18.83 -15.42
CA LYS A 330 28.44 -19.81 -16.46
C LYS A 330 28.79 -19.27 -17.85
N ASP A 331 28.50 -18.00 -18.10
CA ASP A 331 28.65 -17.35 -19.41
C ASP A 331 30.07 -16.83 -19.68
N SER A 332 30.97 -16.92 -18.69
CA SER A 332 32.39 -16.60 -18.88
C SER A 332 33.09 -17.73 -19.66
N THR A 333 33.34 -17.50 -20.95
CA THR A 333 34.18 -18.39 -21.77
C THR A 333 35.54 -18.63 -21.09
N PRO A 334 36.10 -19.86 -21.14
CA PRO A 334 37.28 -20.23 -20.36
C PRO A 334 38.61 -19.70 -20.95
N ALA A 335 38.75 -18.37 -21.00
CA ALA A 335 39.91 -17.67 -21.55
C ALA A 335 40.93 -17.26 -20.46
N VAL A 336 41.89 -18.15 -20.21
CA VAL A 336 43.26 -17.86 -19.72
C VAL A 336 43.38 -16.85 -18.55
N THR A 337 43.07 -17.28 -17.31
CA THR A 337 43.71 -16.74 -16.09
C THR A 337 43.68 -17.69 -14.88
N SER A 338 43.75 -19.00 -15.13
CA SER A 338 43.85 -20.01 -14.06
C SER A 338 45.24 -20.01 -13.41
N LEU A 339 45.44 -19.21 -12.36
CA LEU A 339 46.49 -19.45 -11.35
C LEU A 339 46.33 -18.69 -10.01
N MET A 340 45.30 -17.85 -9.80
CA MET A 340 45.09 -17.15 -8.52
C MET A 340 44.07 -17.84 -7.61
N TYR A 341 44.58 -18.24 -6.44
CA TYR A 341 43.95 -18.74 -5.22
C TYR A 341 42.40 -18.73 -5.16
N ARG A 342 41.76 -19.85 -5.52
CA ARG A 342 40.30 -20.04 -5.55
C ARG A 342 39.70 -20.27 -4.14
N SER A 343 39.85 -19.30 -3.22
CA SER A 343 39.25 -19.36 -1.88
C SER A 343 38.31 -18.18 -1.62
N ARG A 344 37.20 -18.47 -0.91
CA ARG A 344 36.04 -17.60 -0.66
C ARG A 344 35.19 -17.31 -1.91
N VAL A 345 33.90 -17.57 -1.82
CA VAL A 345 32.91 -17.05 -2.78
C VAL A 345 32.86 -15.53 -2.59
N ARG A 346 33.22 -14.78 -3.62
CA ARG A 346 33.23 -13.31 -3.56
C ARG A 346 31.78 -12.82 -3.63
N THR A 347 31.33 -12.11 -2.60
CA THR A 347 29.95 -11.61 -2.44
C THR A 347 29.69 -10.26 -3.09
N GLU A 348 30.72 -9.61 -3.65
CA GLU A 348 30.61 -8.36 -4.38
C GLU A 348 31.32 -8.47 -5.75
N PRO A 349 30.72 -7.93 -6.83
CA PRO A 349 31.32 -7.95 -8.16
C PRO A 349 32.50 -6.99 -8.29
N THR A 350 33.37 -7.29 -9.25
CA THR A 350 34.39 -6.35 -9.77
C THR A 350 33.84 -5.57 -10.96
N ASN A 351 34.45 -4.43 -11.30
CA ASN A 351 34.05 -3.61 -12.46
C ASN A 351 34.00 -4.39 -13.79
N ILE A 352 34.75 -5.49 -13.92
CA ILE A 352 34.78 -6.36 -15.10
C ILE A 352 33.51 -7.24 -15.16
N ASN A 353 33.13 -7.86 -14.05
CA ASN A 353 32.02 -8.81 -13.99
C ASN A 353 30.67 -8.16 -13.61
N ALA A 354 30.65 -6.88 -13.21
CA ALA A 354 29.45 -6.17 -12.77
C ALA A 354 28.31 -6.19 -13.80
N ALA A 355 28.61 -6.15 -15.10
CA ALA A 355 27.60 -6.28 -16.16
C ALA A 355 26.95 -7.67 -16.19
N GLN A 356 27.73 -8.74 -16.03
CA GLN A 356 27.24 -10.13 -15.97
C GLN A 356 26.40 -10.37 -14.72
N TRP A 357 26.85 -9.84 -13.56
CA TRP A 357 26.07 -9.88 -12.32
C TRP A 357 24.76 -9.11 -12.43
N THR A 358 24.76 -7.98 -13.15
CA THR A 358 23.56 -7.18 -13.41
C THR A 358 22.57 -7.96 -14.28
N ALA A 359 23.04 -8.57 -15.37
CA ALA A 359 22.21 -9.42 -16.23
C ALA A 359 21.62 -10.62 -15.45
N ALA A 360 22.44 -11.32 -14.66
CA ALA A 360 22.00 -12.44 -13.84
C ALA A 360 20.97 -12.04 -12.77
N LEU A 361 21.11 -10.87 -12.13
CA LEU A 361 20.12 -10.35 -11.20
C LEU A 361 18.78 -10.03 -11.89
N TRP A 362 18.80 -9.36 -13.05
CA TRP A 362 17.56 -9.05 -13.77
C TRP A 362 16.86 -10.30 -14.29
N ALA A 363 17.58 -11.25 -14.88
CA ALA A 363 16.99 -12.52 -15.33
C ALA A 363 16.38 -13.33 -14.16
N ARG A 364 16.98 -13.25 -12.96
CA ARG A 364 16.43 -13.85 -11.73
C ARG A 364 15.17 -13.14 -11.23
N LEU A 365 15.06 -11.83 -11.39
CA LEU A 365 13.86 -11.05 -11.03
C LEU A 365 12.74 -11.21 -12.07
N GLU A 366 13.08 -11.28 -13.35
CA GLU A 366 12.17 -11.61 -14.45
C GLU A 366 11.58 -13.01 -14.26
N GLY A 367 12.41 -14.03 -14.04
CA GLY A 367 11.94 -15.37 -13.69
C GLY A 367 11.19 -15.45 -12.36
N MET A 368 11.50 -14.59 -11.38
CA MET A 368 10.71 -14.52 -10.13
C MET A 368 9.30 -13.99 -10.39
N VAL A 369 9.17 -12.93 -11.17
CA VAL A 369 7.88 -12.38 -11.59
C VAL A 369 7.10 -13.39 -12.44
N GLU A 370 7.77 -14.11 -13.34
CA GLU A 370 7.13 -15.09 -14.21
C GLU A 370 6.59 -16.32 -13.47
N GLU A 371 7.35 -16.90 -12.53
CA GLU A 371 6.89 -18.02 -11.68
C GLU A 371 5.88 -17.61 -10.59
N LEU A 372 5.68 -16.31 -10.35
CA LEU A 372 4.60 -15.80 -9.49
C LEU A 372 3.34 -15.39 -10.27
N ALA A 373 3.48 -15.06 -11.56
CA ALA A 373 2.39 -14.72 -12.48
C ALA A 373 1.97 -15.87 -13.41
N SER A 374 2.58 -17.05 -13.26
CA SER A 374 2.35 -18.23 -14.09
C SER A 374 0.87 -18.63 -14.09
N SER A 375 0.19 -18.32 -15.19
CA SER A 375 -1.17 -18.74 -15.48
C SER A 375 -1.34 -18.92 -16.98
N CYS A 376 -2.02 -20.01 -17.36
CA CYS A 376 -2.70 -20.17 -18.65
C CYS A 376 -1.89 -19.90 -19.95
N ILE A 377 -0.71 -20.53 -20.12
CA ILE A 377 -0.20 -20.90 -21.46
C ILE A 377 -0.28 -22.42 -21.64
N LYS A 378 -1.51 -22.93 -21.72
CA LYS A 378 -1.86 -24.11 -22.53
C LYS A 378 -2.68 -23.60 -23.74
N GLU A 379 -2.09 -22.68 -24.53
CA GLU A 379 -2.70 -22.29 -25.81
C GLU A 379 -2.55 -23.44 -26.80
N SER A 380 -3.67 -24.02 -27.23
CA SER A 380 -3.69 -25.21 -28.06
C SER A 380 -3.54 -24.85 -29.55
N GLN A 381 -2.31 -24.78 -30.04
CA GLN A 381 -1.98 -24.95 -31.46
C GLN A 381 -0.84 -25.97 -31.63
N ASP A 382 -0.94 -26.78 -32.68
CA ASP A 382 -0.12 -27.97 -32.88
C ASP A 382 1.36 -27.63 -33.14
N GLY A 383 2.26 -28.02 -32.22
CA GLY A 383 3.60 -27.43 -32.18
C GLY A 383 4.72 -28.20 -31.46
N LEU A 384 4.76 -29.53 -31.58
CA LEU A 384 5.91 -30.39 -31.21
C LEU A 384 6.21 -30.57 -29.69
N GLN A 385 6.60 -31.77 -29.31
CA GLN A 385 7.06 -32.10 -27.96
C GLN A 385 8.45 -31.51 -27.69
N VAL A 386 8.61 -30.75 -26.59
CA VAL A 386 9.73 -30.74 -25.60
C VAL A 386 9.64 -29.45 -24.76
N PHE A 387 8.71 -29.37 -23.80
CA PHE A 387 8.78 -28.39 -22.69
C PHE A 387 7.89 -28.73 -21.46
N VAL A 388 7.67 -30.01 -21.13
CA VAL A 388 6.68 -30.46 -20.11
C VAL A 388 7.35 -31.12 -18.89
N ILE A 389 8.48 -30.59 -18.42
CA ILE A 389 9.29 -31.25 -17.36
C ILE A 389 9.71 -30.30 -16.20
N TYR A 390 9.59 -28.98 -16.31
CA TYR A 390 10.03 -28.04 -15.25
C TYR A 390 9.12 -26.80 -15.07
N THR A 391 7.84 -27.00 -14.72
CA THR A 391 6.87 -25.91 -14.43
C THR A 391 5.99 -26.16 -13.20
N ASN A 392 6.54 -26.77 -12.14
CA ASN A 392 5.86 -26.88 -10.84
C ASN A 392 6.02 -25.59 -10.01
N LEU A 393 5.25 -24.53 -10.32
CA LEU A 393 4.97 -23.38 -9.43
C LEU A 393 3.83 -22.50 -10.03
N MET A 394 2.68 -22.37 -9.33
CA MET A 394 1.48 -21.67 -9.85
C MET A 394 0.58 -21.06 -8.74
N HIS A 395 1.15 -20.24 -7.85
CA HIS A 395 0.50 -19.94 -6.57
C HIS A 395 -0.59 -18.86 -6.56
N CYS A 396 -0.51 -17.80 -7.36
CA CYS A 396 -1.54 -16.74 -7.34
C CYS A 396 -2.93 -17.23 -7.81
N PRO A 397 -3.06 -17.97 -8.94
CA PRO A 397 -4.37 -18.46 -9.41
C PRO A 397 -4.99 -19.51 -8.48
N GLN A 398 -4.17 -20.29 -7.79
CA GLN A 398 -4.59 -21.29 -6.79
C GLN A 398 -5.40 -20.65 -5.66
N VAL A 399 -4.88 -19.59 -5.02
CA VAL A 399 -5.55 -18.91 -3.89
C VAL A 399 -6.90 -18.31 -4.30
N TYR A 400 -6.98 -17.69 -5.48
CA TYR A 400 -8.24 -17.11 -5.98
C TYR A 400 -9.25 -18.17 -6.41
N THR A 401 -8.81 -19.29 -7.01
CA THR A 401 -9.70 -20.40 -7.36
C THR A 401 -10.23 -21.09 -6.10
N LEU A 402 -9.38 -21.26 -5.07
CA LEU A 402 -9.75 -21.75 -3.76
C LEU A 402 -10.81 -20.84 -3.07
N GLU A 403 -10.56 -19.52 -2.97
CA GLU A 403 -11.55 -18.58 -2.39
C GLU A 403 -12.87 -18.56 -3.18
N LYS A 404 -12.81 -18.65 -4.52
CA LYS A 404 -13.99 -18.73 -5.39
C LYS A 404 -14.81 -19.99 -5.11
N VAL A 405 -14.18 -21.16 -4.99
CA VAL A 405 -14.89 -22.41 -4.67
C VAL A 405 -15.45 -22.39 -3.24
N LEU A 406 -14.70 -21.86 -2.26
CA LEU A 406 -15.16 -21.69 -0.86
C LEU A 406 -16.35 -20.72 -0.72
N ARG A 407 -16.48 -19.76 -1.64
CA ARG A 407 -17.63 -18.84 -1.74
C ARG A 407 -18.83 -19.43 -2.47
N LEU A 408 -18.60 -20.34 -3.42
CA LEU A 408 -19.64 -21.02 -4.20
C LEU A 408 -20.26 -22.20 -3.44
N LYS A 409 -19.45 -23.00 -2.74
CA LYS A 409 -19.92 -24.12 -1.92
C LYS A 409 -20.55 -23.62 -0.62
N LYS A 410 -21.67 -24.24 -0.26
CA LYS A 410 -22.47 -23.95 0.93
C LYS A 410 -22.80 -25.24 1.65
N ASP A 411 -22.83 -25.18 2.98
CA ASP A 411 -23.30 -26.32 3.79
C ASP A 411 -24.79 -26.60 3.52
N THR A 412 -25.10 -27.88 3.36
CA THR A 412 -26.47 -28.37 3.13
C THR A 412 -27.41 -28.20 4.33
N ALA A 413 -26.90 -28.07 5.56
CA ALA A 413 -27.73 -27.88 6.75
C ALA A 413 -27.99 -26.40 7.07
N THR A 414 -26.95 -25.57 7.08
CA THR A 414 -27.00 -24.14 7.48
C THR A 414 -27.16 -23.17 6.31
N LYS A 415 -26.85 -23.59 5.06
CA LYS A 415 -26.76 -22.75 3.85
C LYS A 415 -25.70 -21.65 3.88
N ALA A 416 -24.86 -21.59 4.92
CA ALA A 416 -23.70 -20.69 4.95
C ALA A 416 -22.65 -21.15 3.92
N PRO A 417 -21.91 -20.23 3.27
CA PRO A 417 -20.77 -20.58 2.44
C PRO A 417 -19.64 -21.15 3.31
N PHE A 418 -18.85 -22.08 2.76
CA PHE A 418 -17.70 -22.65 3.48
C PHE A 418 -16.70 -21.56 3.93
N LEU A 419 -16.57 -20.48 3.16
CA LEU A 419 -15.78 -19.31 3.54
C LEU A 419 -16.17 -18.70 4.90
N GLU A 420 -17.44 -18.75 5.33
CA GLU A 420 -17.89 -18.24 6.65
C GLU A 420 -17.59 -19.20 7.82
N GLU A 421 -17.31 -20.46 7.57
CA GLU A 421 -16.76 -21.37 8.58
C GLU A 421 -15.27 -21.14 8.73
N VAL A 422 -14.56 -21.06 7.60
CA VAL A 422 -13.12 -20.84 7.49
C VAL A 422 -12.68 -19.49 8.07
N LEU A 423 -13.48 -18.42 7.89
CA LEU A 423 -13.24 -17.09 8.47
C LEU A 423 -13.52 -16.98 9.99
N LYS A 424 -13.95 -18.06 10.66
CA LYS A 424 -13.99 -18.12 12.14
C LYS A 424 -12.66 -18.57 12.75
N THR A 425 -11.77 -19.10 11.92
CA THR A 425 -10.45 -19.64 12.27
C THR A 425 -9.29 -18.91 11.57
N LEU A 426 -9.55 -18.29 10.42
CA LEU A 426 -8.61 -17.41 9.73
C LEU A 426 -9.09 -15.96 9.82
N ASP A 427 -8.26 -15.09 10.41
CA ASP A 427 -8.57 -13.66 10.65
C ASP A 427 -8.91 -12.85 9.38
N ASN A 428 -8.51 -13.35 8.22
CA ASN A 428 -8.58 -12.66 6.93
C ASN A 428 -8.84 -13.65 5.78
N LYS A 429 -9.21 -13.11 4.61
CA LYS A 429 -9.40 -13.92 3.39
C LYS A 429 -8.07 -14.52 2.91
N PRO A 430 -8.06 -15.75 2.33
CA PRO A 430 -6.86 -16.34 1.75
C PRO A 430 -6.14 -15.42 0.74
N SER A 431 -6.89 -14.74 -0.14
CA SER A 431 -6.35 -13.73 -1.06
C SER A 431 -5.60 -12.61 -0.33
N SER A 432 -6.23 -11.97 0.66
CA SER A 432 -5.60 -10.90 1.45
C SER A 432 -4.38 -11.36 2.25
N ILE A 433 -4.41 -12.59 2.80
CA ILE A 433 -3.26 -13.19 3.50
C ILE A 433 -2.09 -13.40 2.53
N PHE A 434 -2.36 -13.90 1.32
CA PHE A 434 -1.37 -14.05 0.26
C PHE A 434 -0.73 -12.70 -0.12
N TRP A 435 -1.53 -11.67 -0.45
CA TRP A 435 -1.00 -10.37 -0.87
C TRP A 435 -0.22 -9.65 0.24
N MET A 436 -0.73 -9.64 1.48
CA MET A 436 -0.01 -9.07 2.62
C MET A 436 1.30 -9.82 2.90
N THR A 437 1.29 -11.15 2.80
CA THR A 437 2.47 -11.98 3.05
C THR A 437 3.52 -11.81 1.96
N MET A 438 3.13 -11.87 0.68
CA MET A 438 4.03 -11.63 -0.45
C MET A 438 4.64 -10.22 -0.38
N ALA A 439 3.85 -9.18 -0.11
CA ALA A 439 4.36 -7.82 0.05
C ALA A 439 5.32 -7.68 1.24
N ARG A 440 4.98 -8.26 2.41
CA ARG A 440 5.85 -8.26 3.61
C ARG A 440 7.17 -8.97 3.36
N ILE A 441 7.15 -10.13 2.71
CA ILE A 441 8.36 -10.89 2.36
C ILE A 441 9.20 -10.10 1.35
N LEU A 442 8.58 -9.57 0.29
CA LEU A 442 9.24 -8.77 -0.74
C LEU A 442 9.91 -7.52 -0.14
N GLU A 443 9.23 -6.79 0.76
CA GLU A 443 9.83 -5.65 1.46
C GLU A 443 11.01 -6.12 2.32
N THR A 444 10.82 -7.17 3.13
CA THR A 444 11.84 -7.67 4.06
C THR A 444 13.09 -8.10 3.30
N GLN A 445 12.96 -8.99 2.32
CA GLN A 445 14.07 -9.57 1.57
C GLN A 445 14.76 -8.55 0.65
N SER A 446 14.01 -7.68 -0.04
CA SER A 446 14.64 -6.64 -0.87
C SER A 446 15.36 -5.60 -0.01
N ARG A 447 14.81 -5.20 1.15
CA ARG A 447 15.44 -4.29 2.12
C ARG A 447 16.66 -4.92 2.81
N GLU A 448 16.61 -6.22 3.11
CA GLU A 448 17.72 -6.96 3.72
C GLU A 448 18.87 -7.17 2.72
N SER A 449 18.60 -7.68 1.52
CA SER A 449 19.62 -7.86 0.49
C SER A 449 20.20 -6.54 -0.03
N ALA A 450 19.44 -5.43 0.00
CA ALA A 450 19.98 -4.09 -0.27
C ALA A 450 20.85 -3.54 0.88
N LYS A 451 20.69 -4.01 2.12
CA LYS A 451 21.63 -3.71 3.22
C LYS A 451 22.87 -4.60 3.16
N ALA A 452 22.71 -5.87 2.77
CA ALA A 452 23.77 -6.86 2.72
C ALA A 452 24.67 -6.73 1.48
N SER A 453 24.19 -6.16 0.38
CA SER A 453 24.95 -5.98 -0.86
C SER A 453 24.79 -4.57 -1.44
N SER A 454 25.90 -3.82 -1.40
CA SER A 454 26.06 -2.51 -2.02
C SER A 454 25.67 -2.54 -3.51
N PHE A 455 26.05 -3.60 -4.22
CA PHE A 455 25.74 -3.86 -5.62
C PHE A 455 24.24 -4.02 -5.88
N ILE A 456 23.52 -4.80 -5.06
CA ILE A 456 22.06 -4.96 -5.21
C ILE A 456 21.36 -3.62 -4.99
N GLN A 457 21.73 -2.87 -3.94
CA GLN A 457 21.16 -1.55 -3.69
C GLN A 457 21.39 -0.59 -4.86
N GLN A 458 22.62 -0.52 -5.39
CA GLN A 458 22.96 0.36 -6.50
C GLN A 458 22.23 -0.04 -7.79
N THR A 459 22.16 -1.34 -8.10
CA THR A 459 21.55 -1.85 -9.34
C THR A 459 20.03 -1.65 -9.34
N LEU A 460 19.34 -1.97 -8.24
CA LEU A 460 17.88 -1.80 -8.14
C LEU A 460 17.45 -0.34 -8.09
N SER A 461 18.23 0.56 -7.48
CA SER A 461 17.92 1.99 -7.47
C SER A 461 18.28 2.70 -8.78
N ASN A 462 19.32 2.27 -9.51
CA ASN A 462 19.58 2.78 -10.87
C ASN A 462 18.58 2.22 -11.89
N GLY A 463 18.18 0.96 -11.74
CA GLY A 463 17.23 0.28 -12.62
C GLY A 463 15.79 0.27 -12.12
N TYR A 464 15.40 1.14 -11.19
CA TYR A 464 14.04 1.18 -10.66
C TYR A 464 12.97 1.29 -11.77
N PRO A 465 13.15 2.08 -12.86
CA PRO A 465 12.26 2.04 -14.02
C PRO A 465 12.08 0.66 -14.68
N ARG A 466 13.09 -0.21 -14.69
CA ARG A 466 12.96 -1.62 -15.16
C ARG A 466 12.19 -2.45 -14.13
N LEU A 467 12.52 -2.33 -12.85
CA LEU A 467 11.83 -3.05 -11.78
C LEU A 467 10.32 -2.75 -11.76
N LEU A 468 9.95 -1.48 -11.92
CA LEU A 468 8.54 -1.05 -11.97
C LEU A 468 7.81 -1.64 -13.19
N ARG A 469 8.45 -1.72 -14.36
CA ARG A 469 7.88 -2.39 -15.54
C ARG A 469 7.61 -3.88 -15.30
N LEU A 470 8.55 -4.60 -14.67
CA LEU A 470 8.33 -6.01 -14.32
C LEU A 470 7.10 -6.19 -13.41
N PHE A 471 6.84 -5.26 -12.48
CA PHE A 471 5.62 -5.27 -11.69
C PHE A 471 4.38 -4.85 -12.49
N HIS A 472 4.48 -3.95 -13.47
CA HIS A 472 3.36 -3.67 -14.38
C HIS A 472 2.99 -4.91 -15.21
N ASP A 473 3.98 -5.60 -15.79
CA ASP A 473 3.79 -6.83 -16.55
C ASP A 473 3.20 -7.96 -15.68
N PHE A 474 3.62 -8.05 -14.41
CA PHE A 474 3.04 -8.91 -13.39
C PHE A 474 1.55 -8.63 -13.14
N PHE A 475 1.16 -7.36 -12.90
CA PHE A 475 -0.25 -7.00 -12.69
C PHE A 475 -1.09 -7.18 -13.96
N LEU A 476 -0.53 -6.95 -15.15
CA LEU A 476 -1.21 -7.20 -16.43
C LEU A 476 -1.48 -8.69 -16.66
N LYS A 477 -0.53 -9.58 -16.34
CA LYS A 477 -0.74 -11.05 -16.39
C LYS A 477 -1.81 -11.51 -15.39
N ILE A 478 -1.82 -10.96 -14.16
CA ILE A 478 -2.69 -11.40 -13.06
C ILE A 478 -4.10 -10.76 -13.08
N GLY A 479 -4.25 -9.58 -13.68
CA GLY A 479 -5.51 -8.82 -13.74
C GLY A 479 -6.63 -9.41 -14.61
N PHE A 480 -6.40 -10.55 -15.27
CA PHE A 480 -7.46 -11.32 -15.93
C PHE A 480 -8.15 -12.32 -14.99
N HIS A 481 -7.42 -12.88 -14.01
CA HIS A 481 -7.93 -13.85 -13.04
C HIS A 481 -8.34 -13.23 -11.71
N THR A 482 -8.04 -11.96 -11.50
CA THR A 482 -8.20 -11.24 -10.24
C THR A 482 -8.64 -9.80 -10.51
N ASP A 483 -9.36 -9.17 -9.58
CA ASP A 483 -9.83 -7.78 -9.74
C ASP A 483 -8.70 -6.73 -9.57
N THR A 484 -7.42 -7.11 -9.72
CA THR A 484 -6.26 -6.23 -9.50
C THR A 484 -6.04 -5.28 -10.69
N ILE A 485 -6.79 -4.19 -10.71
CA ILE A 485 -6.63 -3.13 -11.70
C ILE A 485 -5.41 -2.24 -11.35
N TYR A 486 -4.45 -2.14 -12.27
CA TYR A 486 -3.46 -1.06 -12.30
C TYR A 486 -3.76 -0.11 -13.45
N SER A 487 -4.23 1.09 -13.15
CA SER A 487 -4.58 2.11 -14.13
C SER A 487 -4.18 3.50 -13.66
N GLN A 488 -4.08 4.45 -14.60
CA GLN A 488 -3.67 5.84 -14.34
C GLN A 488 -4.61 6.60 -13.38
N SER A 489 -5.85 6.10 -13.22
CA SER A 489 -6.91 6.67 -12.40
C SER A 489 -7.29 5.84 -11.17
N TYR A 490 -6.86 4.57 -11.09
CA TYR A 490 -7.23 3.64 -10.02
C TYR A 490 -6.18 2.54 -9.85
N GLN A 491 -5.81 2.26 -8.60
CA GLN A 491 -4.92 1.17 -8.23
C GLN A 491 -5.64 0.28 -7.21
N SER A 492 -5.64 -1.03 -7.44
CA SER A 492 -6.14 -2.00 -6.46
C SER A 492 -5.32 -1.96 -5.16
N PRO A 493 -5.92 -2.21 -3.98
CA PRO A 493 -5.17 -2.23 -2.72
C PRO A 493 -4.06 -3.30 -2.70
N GLU A 494 -4.25 -4.41 -3.44
CA GLU A 494 -3.24 -5.45 -3.67
C GLU A 494 -2.01 -4.89 -4.39
N THR A 495 -2.23 -4.14 -5.48
CA THR A 495 -1.16 -3.44 -6.20
C THR A 495 -0.46 -2.42 -5.32
N VAL A 496 -1.22 -1.63 -4.53
CA VAL A 496 -0.64 -0.65 -3.60
C VAL A 496 0.23 -1.32 -2.53
N LEU A 497 -0.16 -2.48 -2.00
CA LEU A 497 0.64 -3.25 -1.04
C LEU A 497 1.99 -3.71 -1.65
N VAL A 498 1.97 -4.24 -2.87
CA VAL A 498 3.19 -4.73 -3.55
C VAL A 498 4.09 -3.58 -4.00
N LEU A 499 3.54 -2.49 -4.54
CA LEU A 499 4.33 -1.31 -4.88
C LEU A 499 4.92 -0.63 -3.63
N ARG A 500 4.18 -0.61 -2.51
CA ARG A 500 4.70 -0.12 -1.22
C ARG A 500 5.97 -0.85 -0.79
N ALA A 501 6.07 -2.16 -1.02
CA ALA A 501 7.25 -2.95 -0.70
C ALA A 501 8.53 -2.49 -1.43
N ILE A 502 8.42 -1.84 -2.60
CA ILE A 502 9.55 -1.35 -3.39
C ILE A 502 9.76 0.18 -3.34
N THR A 503 8.90 0.95 -2.64
CA THR A 503 9.02 2.42 -2.49
C THR A 503 10.38 2.90 -1.97
N ASN A 504 11.10 2.06 -1.20
CA ASN A 504 12.45 2.36 -0.75
C ASN A 504 13.44 2.55 -1.93
N PHE A 505 13.25 1.82 -3.04
CA PHE A 505 14.06 1.99 -4.25
C PHE A 505 13.59 3.17 -5.10
N GLU A 506 12.28 3.47 -5.10
CA GLU A 506 11.72 4.68 -5.72
C GLU A 506 12.32 5.95 -5.10
N ALA A 507 12.33 6.04 -3.76
CA ALA A 507 12.91 7.18 -3.05
C ALA A 507 14.42 7.34 -3.32
N LEU A 508 15.16 6.23 -3.43
CA LEU A 508 16.58 6.25 -3.81
C LEU A 508 16.79 6.65 -5.27
N TYR A 509 15.92 6.24 -6.18
CA TYR A 509 15.93 6.65 -7.59
C TYR A 509 15.60 8.14 -7.76
N LEU A 510 14.56 8.64 -7.09
CA LEU A 510 14.16 10.06 -7.09
C LEU A 510 15.24 10.96 -6.47
N SER A 511 15.88 10.52 -5.39
CA SER A 511 17.07 11.18 -4.84
C SER A 511 18.21 11.25 -5.85
N ARG A 512 18.46 10.16 -6.61
CA ARG A 512 19.50 10.13 -7.64
C ARG A 512 19.18 10.98 -8.87
N SER A 513 17.95 11.00 -9.38
CA SER A 513 17.56 11.88 -10.48
C SER A 513 17.64 13.35 -10.05
N SER A 514 17.16 13.70 -8.86
CA SER A 514 17.32 15.04 -8.29
C SER A 514 18.80 15.44 -8.16
N ASN A 515 19.68 14.52 -7.73
CA ASN A 515 21.12 14.76 -7.65
C ASN A 515 21.74 14.95 -9.04
N ARG A 516 21.41 14.11 -10.04
CA ARG A 516 21.90 14.26 -11.43
C ARG A 516 21.47 15.59 -12.06
N LEU A 517 20.23 16.00 -11.83
CA LEU A 517 19.71 17.29 -12.32
C LEU A 517 20.45 18.45 -11.64
N THR A 518 20.67 18.37 -10.33
CA THR A 518 21.44 19.36 -9.55
C THR A 518 22.93 19.38 -9.95
N GLU A 519 23.50 18.23 -10.32
CA GLU A 519 24.88 18.09 -10.81
C GLU A 519 25.03 18.64 -12.24
N ALA A 520 24.04 18.43 -13.12
CA ALA A 520 24.00 19.06 -14.44
C ALA A 520 23.92 20.60 -14.33
N VAL A 521 23.15 21.11 -13.39
CA VAL A 521 23.08 22.55 -13.07
C VAL A 521 24.38 23.05 -12.41
N GLY A 522 24.97 22.26 -11.51
CA GLY A 522 26.22 22.60 -10.84
C GLY A 522 27.42 22.65 -11.79
N THR A 523 27.50 21.69 -12.72
CA THR A 523 28.53 21.65 -13.77
C THR A 523 28.35 22.75 -14.81
N ALA A 524 27.11 23.05 -15.22
CA ALA A 524 26.79 24.19 -16.08
C ALA A 524 27.27 25.54 -15.50
N VAL A 525 27.17 25.73 -14.18
CA VAL A 525 27.55 27.00 -13.51
C VAL A 525 28.97 26.94 -12.90
N ALA A 526 29.71 25.85 -13.06
CA ALA A 526 30.99 25.63 -12.36
C ALA A 526 32.09 26.66 -12.68
N GLY A 527 32.06 27.30 -13.86
CA GLY A 527 33.00 28.35 -14.24
C GLY A 527 32.73 29.73 -13.59
N GLY A 528 31.58 29.90 -12.94
CA GLY A 528 31.20 31.12 -12.23
C GLY A 528 31.31 32.38 -13.09
N ALA A 529 31.68 33.51 -12.48
CA ALA A 529 31.84 34.79 -13.19
C ALA A 529 33.05 34.86 -14.15
N ARG A 530 33.89 33.82 -14.24
CA ARG A 530 35.03 33.75 -15.19
C ARG A 530 34.69 33.00 -16.48
N ALA A 531 33.78 32.04 -16.38
CA ALA A 531 33.22 31.30 -17.51
C ALA A 531 31.76 30.96 -17.15
N PRO A 532 30.82 31.93 -17.30
CA PRO A 532 29.41 31.72 -16.99
C PRO A 532 28.78 30.73 -17.99
N PRO A 533 27.65 30.08 -17.64
CA PRO A 533 26.96 29.19 -18.56
C PRO A 533 26.55 29.93 -19.85
N GLY A 534 26.79 29.30 -21.00
CA GLY A 534 26.36 29.75 -22.31
C GLY A 534 25.41 28.75 -22.98
N MET A 535 25.36 28.79 -24.31
CA MET A 535 24.47 27.91 -25.10
C MET A 535 24.71 26.43 -24.81
N ALA A 536 25.97 25.97 -24.75
CA ALA A 536 26.27 24.54 -24.62
C ALA A 536 25.77 23.99 -23.28
N GLU A 537 25.91 24.77 -22.21
CA GLU A 537 25.52 24.47 -20.85
C GLU A 537 23.99 24.46 -20.72
N GLY A 538 23.30 25.47 -21.25
CA GLY A 538 21.83 25.52 -21.29
C GLY A 538 21.21 24.36 -22.09
N VAL A 539 21.85 23.96 -23.20
CA VAL A 539 21.46 22.78 -23.99
C VAL A 539 21.74 21.47 -23.23
N ALA A 540 22.82 21.40 -22.44
CA ALA A 540 23.14 20.23 -21.61
C ALA A 540 22.11 20.04 -20.49
N VAL A 541 21.77 21.10 -19.75
CA VAL A 541 20.72 21.08 -18.71
C VAL A 541 19.36 20.69 -19.29
N ALA A 542 18.96 21.24 -20.44
CA ALA A 542 17.71 20.82 -21.09
C ALA A 542 17.73 19.36 -21.54
N ARG A 543 18.89 18.83 -21.95
CA ARG A 543 19.03 17.42 -22.35
C ARG A 543 18.96 16.47 -21.15
N THR A 544 19.56 16.82 -20.00
CA THR A 544 19.46 15.97 -18.80
C THR A 544 18.05 15.98 -18.23
N VAL A 545 17.36 17.13 -18.24
CA VAL A 545 15.93 17.23 -17.91
C VAL A 545 15.08 16.32 -18.82
N ALA A 546 15.24 16.40 -20.14
CA ALA A 546 14.49 15.56 -21.07
C ALA A 546 14.78 14.07 -20.86
N ASN A 547 16.06 13.67 -20.73
CA ASN A 547 16.46 12.28 -20.52
C ASN A 547 15.85 11.66 -19.24
N GLU A 548 15.84 12.39 -18.12
CA GLU A 548 15.27 11.87 -16.87
C GLU A 548 13.73 11.77 -16.96
N LEU A 549 13.05 12.74 -17.59
CA LEU A 549 11.60 12.69 -17.86
C LEU A 549 11.22 11.52 -18.79
N ASP A 550 11.94 11.33 -19.90
CA ASP A 550 11.71 10.21 -20.83
C ASP A 550 11.95 8.85 -20.15
N SER A 551 12.94 8.76 -19.24
CA SER A 551 13.21 7.52 -18.50
C SER A 551 12.04 7.08 -17.61
N ALA A 552 11.27 8.04 -17.10
CA ALA A 552 10.07 7.80 -16.30
C ALA A 552 8.78 7.65 -17.12
N ARG A 553 8.75 8.12 -18.38
CA ARG A 553 7.56 8.42 -19.21
C ARG A 553 6.45 7.35 -19.28
N PHE A 554 6.80 6.09 -19.04
CA PHE A 554 5.89 4.94 -19.03
C PHE A 554 4.96 4.88 -17.80
N ASP A 555 5.30 5.52 -16.67
CA ASP A 555 4.46 5.53 -15.46
C ASP A 555 3.99 6.94 -15.07
N PRO A 556 2.66 7.22 -15.03
CA PRO A 556 2.14 8.56 -14.72
C PRO A 556 2.38 9.08 -13.31
N LEU A 557 2.79 8.26 -12.34
CA LEU A 557 3.14 8.72 -10.98
C LEU A 557 4.64 9.03 -10.91
N LEU A 558 5.49 8.14 -11.43
CA LEU A 558 6.93 8.34 -11.49
C LEU A 558 7.30 9.61 -12.27
N VAL A 559 6.64 9.87 -13.41
CA VAL A 559 6.87 11.12 -14.16
C VAL A 559 6.46 12.35 -13.34
N LYS A 560 5.35 12.31 -12.60
CA LYS A 560 4.93 13.44 -11.73
C LYS A 560 5.91 13.66 -10.59
N ALA A 561 6.57 12.61 -10.09
CA ALA A 561 7.61 12.73 -9.08
C ALA A 561 8.91 13.33 -9.66
N VAL A 562 9.40 12.80 -10.78
CA VAL A 562 10.58 13.34 -11.49
C VAL A 562 10.35 14.79 -11.96
N ALA A 563 9.14 15.14 -12.41
CA ALA A 563 8.79 16.50 -12.81
C ALA A 563 8.91 17.53 -11.67
N LYS A 564 8.66 17.13 -10.41
CA LYS A 564 8.91 18.00 -9.24
C LYS A 564 10.40 18.21 -9.00
N SER A 565 11.21 17.17 -9.15
CA SER A 565 12.68 17.26 -9.09
C SER A 565 13.23 18.13 -10.22
N VAL A 566 12.65 18.05 -11.43
CA VAL A 566 12.98 18.92 -12.57
C VAL A 566 12.64 20.37 -12.28
N ALA A 567 11.43 20.68 -11.82
CA ALA A 567 11.04 22.06 -11.47
C ALA A 567 12.00 22.65 -10.42
N SER A 568 12.27 21.90 -9.34
CA SER A 568 13.22 22.32 -8.31
C SER A 568 14.64 22.52 -8.83
N ALA A 569 15.12 21.71 -9.78
CA ALA A 569 16.44 21.88 -10.39
C ALA A 569 16.51 23.10 -11.32
N LEU A 570 15.43 23.41 -12.04
CA LEU A 570 15.31 24.61 -12.86
C LEU A 570 15.26 25.87 -11.99
N ASP A 571 14.52 25.87 -10.88
CA ASP A 571 14.51 26.99 -9.93
C ASP A 571 15.91 27.21 -9.30
N ILE A 572 16.65 26.13 -9.01
CA ILE A 572 18.07 26.22 -8.58
C ILE A 572 18.93 26.82 -9.69
N PHE A 573 18.75 26.43 -10.96
CA PHE A 573 19.49 27.01 -12.09
C PHE A 573 19.22 28.51 -12.24
N LEU A 574 17.96 28.93 -12.13
CA LEU A 574 17.56 30.33 -12.18
C LEU A 574 18.15 31.15 -11.02
N ALA A 575 18.10 30.63 -9.79
CA ALA A 575 18.73 31.28 -8.64
C ALA A 575 20.26 31.41 -8.79
N ARG A 576 20.91 30.43 -9.44
CA ARG A 576 22.36 30.48 -9.74
C ARG A 576 22.70 31.46 -10.86
N VAL A 577 21.85 31.61 -11.87
CA VAL A 577 22.03 32.58 -12.97
C VAL A 577 21.75 34.01 -12.51
N ASP A 578 20.73 34.25 -11.69
CA ASP A 578 20.46 35.61 -11.15
C ASP A 578 21.60 36.07 -10.23
N ALA A 579 22.22 35.15 -9.48
CA ALA A 579 23.40 35.41 -8.66
C ALA A 579 24.69 35.69 -9.46
N LEU A 580 24.72 35.43 -10.77
CA LEU A 580 25.81 35.81 -11.69
C LEU A 580 25.44 37.00 -12.60
N THR A 581 24.21 37.50 -12.53
CA THR A 581 23.70 38.55 -13.41
C THR A 581 24.16 39.93 -12.93
N THR A 582 24.99 40.61 -13.73
CA THR A 582 25.43 41.98 -13.42
C THR A 582 24.33 42.97 -13.82
N ARG A 583 23.92 43.83 -12.88
CA ARG A 583 22.87 44.86 -13.07
C ARG A 583 23.40 46.30 -13.02
N ASP A 584 24.71 46.47 -12.94
CA ASP A 584 25.38 47.77 -12.89
C ASP A 584 25.33 48.49 -14.25
N ARG A 585 25.64 49.79 -14.26
CA ARG A 585 25.78 50.60 -15.50
C ARG A 585 26.79 49.99 -16.50
N SER A 586 27.76 49.21 -16.02
CA SER A 586 28.71 48.46 -16.85
C SER A 586 28.06 47.39 -17.72
N ALA A 587 26.84 46.93 -17.42
CA ALA A 587 26.10 45.95 -18.22
C ALA A 587 25.20 46.57 -19.31
N THR A 588 25.27 47.90 -19.51
CA THR A 588 24.44 48.67 -20.46
C THR A 588 25.19 49.84 -21.10
N THR A 589 26.53 49.87 -21.00
CA THR A 589 27.34 51.04 -21.37
C THR A 589 27.94 50.90 -22.76
N LEU A 590 27.19 51.38 -23.75
CA LEU A 590 27.51 51.25 -25.19
C LEU A 590 28.65 52.20 -25.66
N ILE A 591 29.63 52.47 -24.80
CA ILE A 591 30.71 53.44 -24.97
C ILE A 591 32.06 52.72 -24.83
N GLY A 592 32.72 52.46 -25.94
CA GLY A 592 34.03 51.81 -25.99
C GLY A 592 34.34 51.23 -27.38
N PRO A 593 35.55 50.66 -27.57
CA PRO A 593 35.94 50.01 -28.83
C PRO A 593 35.41 48.58 -28.99
N GLY A 594 34.72 48.03 -27.99
CA GLY A 594 34.16 46.68 -27.96
C GLY A 594 33.12 46.56 -26.85
N ALA A 595 32.34 45.47 -26.84
CA ALA A 595 31.41 45.20 -25.73
C ALA A 595 32.15 44.95 -24.41
N THR A 596 31.55 45.33 -23.28
CA THR A 596 32.15 45.11 -21.96
C THR A 596 32.16 43.64 -21.57
N THR A 597 33.02 43.29 -20.62
CA THR A 597 33.02 41.95 -20.01
C THR A 597 31.70 41.62 -19.30
N GLN A 598 30.98 42.62 -18.79
CA GLN A 598 29.71 42.41 -18.09
C GLN A 598 28.54 42.19 -19.06
N GLU A 599 28.51 42.92 -20.19
CA GLU A 599 27.59 42.63 -21.29
C GLU A 599 27.86 41.23 -21.88
N ALA A 600 29.12 40.83 -22.02
CA ALA A 600 29.49 39.48 -22.48
C ALA A 600 29.05 38.37 -21.49
N VAL A 601 29.17 38.59 -20.18
CA VAL A 601 28.64 37.68 -19.14
C VAL A 601 27.13 37.57 -19.26
N ASN A 602 26.39 38.68 -19.26
CA ASN A 602 24.94 38.68 -19.38
C ASN A 602 24.46 38.06 -20.71
N ALA A 603 25.21 38.24 -21.82
CA ALA A 603 24.89 37.61 -23.10
C ALA A 603 25.04 36.08 -23.08
N GLN A 604 26.06 35.55 -22.38
CA GLN A 604 26.23 34.12 -22.18
C GLN A 604 25.10 33.56 -21.29
N LEU A 605 24.84 34.18 -20.13
CA LEU A 605 23.74 33.80 -19.22
C LEU A 605 22.38 33.76 -19.94
N THR A 606 22.06 34.81 -20.71
CA THR A 606 20.83 34.88 -21.53
C THR A 606 20.79 33.75 -22.55
N SER A 607 21.90 33.48 -23.24
CA SER A 607 21.99 32.39 -24.22
C SER A 607 21.78 31.02 -23.58
N ALA A 608 22.24 30.80 -22.35
CA ALA A 608 21.99 29.57 -21.60
C ALA A 608 20.50 29.41 -21.26
N LEU A 609 19.89 30.43 -20.63
CA LEU A 609 18.48 30.40 -20.25
C LEU A 609 17.56 30.20 -21.45
N TYR A 610 17.78 30.95 -22.54
CA TYR A 610 16.96 30.85 -23.74
C TYR A 610 17.07 29.49 -24.43
N ASN A 611 18.28 28.94 -24.60
CA ASN A 611 18.44 27.63 -25.25
C ASN A 611 17.95 26.47 -24.38
N CYS A 612 17.85 26.68 -23.06
CA CYS A 612 17.16 25.76 -22.16
C CYS A 612 15.63 25.89 -22.33
N TRP A 613 15.08 27.10 -22.23
CA TRP A 613 13.67 27.41 -22.44
C TRP A 613 13.13 26.93 -23.78
N LEU A 614 13.82 27.20 -24.89
CA LEU A 614 13.43 26.82 -26.26
C LEU A 614 13.31 25.30 -26.48
N ARG A 615 13.91 24.51 -25.59
CA ARG A 615 13.80 23.04 -25.60
C ARG A 615 12.68 22.57 -24.68
N LEU A 616 12.61 23.11 -23.46
CA LEU A 616 11.61 22.69 -22.47
C LEU A 616 10.19 23.18 -22.79
N SER A 617 10.04 24.32 -23.49
CA SER A 617 8.75 24.81 -23.97
C SER A 617 8.08 23.91 -25.02
N LYS A 618 8.80 22.94 -25.60
CA LYS A 618 8.26 21.97 -26.55
C LYS A 618 7.62 20.75 -25.87
N LEU A 619 7.84 20.56 -24.58
CA LEU A 619 7.33 19.41 -23.80
C LEU A 619 5.81 19.40 -23.63
N ASP A 620 5.13 20.54 -23.81
CA ASP A 620 3.66 20.69 -23.74
C ASP A 620 2.93 19.74 -24.72
N GLY A 621 3.51 19.49 -25.90
CA GLY A 621 2.98 18.55 -26.89
C GLY A 621 3.33 17.07 -26.66
N GLU A 622 4.27 16.76 -25.76
CA GLU A 622 4.86 15.42 -25.63
C GLU A 622 4.43 14.67 -24.36
N TYR A 623 3.98 15.40 -23.33
CA TYR A 623 3.68 14.89 -21.99
C TYR A 623 2.21 15.13 -21.58
N HIS A 624 1.70 14.30 -20.66
CA HIS A 624 0.33 14.51 -20.15
C HIS A 624 0.21 15.83 -19.38
N LYS A 625 -0.91 16.54 -19.53
CA LYS A 625 -1.13 17.90 -18.96
C LYS A 625 -0.81 18.03 -17.47
N SER A 626 -1.02 16.98 -16.67
CA SER A 626 -0.68 16.97 -15.23
C SER A 626 0.82 16.99 -14.92
N VAL A 627 1.67 16.68 -15.91
CA VAL A 627 3.14 16.77 -15.83
C VAL A 627 3.57 18.15 -16.28
N VAL A 628 3.04 18.62 -17.41
CA VAL A 628 3.30 19.96 -17.94
C VAL A 628 2.97 21.04 -16.90
N ALA A 629 1.82 20.94 -16.22
CA ALA A 629 1.41 21.87 -15.16
C ALA A 629 2.35 21.91 -13.93
N ILE A 630 3.30 20.98 -13.78
CA ILE A 630 4.34 21.01 -12.73
C ILE A 630 5.61 21.71 -13.24
N VAL A 631 5.94 21.56 -14.52
CA VAL A 631 7.21 22.05 -15.12
C VAL A 631 7.05 23.43 -15.76
N ASP A 632 5.89 23.72 -16.35
CA ASP A 632 5.62 24.99 -17.04
C ASP A 632 5.90 26.24 -16.18
N PRO A 633 5.51 26.32 -14.89
CA PRO A 633 5.84 27.49 -14.06
C PRO A 633 7.35 27.80 -14.01
N ALA A 634 8.21 26.78 -13.91
CA ALA A 634 9.66 26.95 -13.94
C ALA A 634 10.19 27.34 -15.34
N VAL A 635 9.54 26.85 -16.41
CA VAL A 635 9.85 27.23 -17.80
C VAL A 635 9.42 28.68 -18.09
N GLN A 636 8.26 29.14 -17.63
CA GLN A 636 7.84 30.54 -17.76
C GLN A 636 8.69 31.48 -16.87
N ASN A 637 9.05 31.05 -15.66
CA ASN A 637 10.04 31.76 -14.83
C ASN A 637 11.36 31.95 -15.61
N MET A 638 11.86 30.90 -16.26
CA MET A 638 13.06 30.99 -17.09
C MET A 638 12.93 31.91 -18.31
N LYS A 639 11.73 32.00 -18.90
CA LYS A 639 11.42 32.99 -19.94
C LYS A 639 11.56 34.42 -19.41
N THR A 640 10.83 34.73 -18.34
CA THR A 640 10.84 36.08 -17.74
C THR A 640 12.21 36.46 -17.20
N ALA A 641 13.03 35.50 -16.75
CA ALA A 641 14.39 35.73 -16.30
C ALA A 641 15.30 36.23 -17.44
N TYR A 642 15.31 35.57 -18.61
CA TYR A 642 16.14 36.05 -19.71
C TYR A 642 15.63 37.38 -20.29
N GLU A 643 14.31 37.58 -20.35
CA GLU A 643 13.68 38.85 -20.79
C GLU A 643 14.07 40.01 -19.85
N LYS A 644 14.10 39.77 -18.54
CA LYS A 644 14.52 40.75 -17.52
C LYS A 644 16.01 41.10 -17.57
N ILE A 645 16.87 40.16 -17.99
CA ILE A 645 18.32 40.41 -18.17
C ILE A 645 18.56 41.28 -19.41
N THR A 646 17.77 41.12 -20.48
CA THR A 646 18.04 41.74 -21.78
C THR A 646 17.37 43.09 -22.00
N GLU A 647 16.16 43.31 -21.46
CA GLU A 647 15.41 44.53 -21.75
C GLU A 647 16.14 45.84 -21.37
N PRO A 648 16.92 45.95 -20.26
CA PRO A 648 17.72 47.15 -19.98
C PRO A 648 18.74 47.48 -21.07
N LEU A 649 19.38 46.45 -21.67
CA LEU A 649 20.34 46.62 -22.76
C LEU A 649 19.62 46.98 -24.07
N LEU A 650 18.49 46.35 -24.36
CA LEU A 650 17.68 46.69 -25.54
C LEU A 650 17.12 48.12 -25.48
N LEU A 651 16.71 48.57 -24.29
CA LEU A 651 16.32 49.96 -24.04
C LEU A 651 17.49 50.93 -24.23
N ALA A 652 18.68 50.62 -23.69
CA ALA A 652 19.89 51.42 -23.89
C ALA A 652 20.25 51.56 -25.38
N ILE A 653 20.16 50.47 -26.16
CA ILE A 653 20.39 50.48 -27.62
C ILE A 653 19.36 51.38 -28.34
N ARG A 654 18.06 51.24 -28.04
CA ARG A 654 17.00 52.08 -28.63
C ARG A 654 17.18 53.57 -28.29
N HIS A 655 17.59 53.87 -27.05
CA HIS A 655 17.85 55.23 -26.57
C HIS A 655 19.07 55.85 -27.26
N ASP A 656 20.22 55.16 -27.30
CA ASP A 656 21.45 55.68 -27.90
C ASP A 656 21.28 55.98 -29.40
N LEU A 657 20.64 55.08 -30.15
CA LEU A 657 20.37 55.29 -31.58
C LEU A 657 19.40 56.47 -31.79
N THR A 658 18.39 56.64 -30.93
CA THR A 658 17.50 57.82 -30.91
C THR A 658 18.26 59.11 -30.59
N ALA A 659 19.20 59.07 -29.64
CA ALA A 659 20.05 60.21 -29.28
C ALA A 659 21.07 60.57 -30.38
N ILE A 660 21.45 59.62 -31.26
CA ILE A 660 22.18 59.94 -32.50
C ILE A 660 21.24 60.61 -33.52
N ALA A 661 20.02 60.12 -33.71
CA ALA A 661 19.04 60.73 -34.62
C ALA A 661 18.71 62.18 -34.23
N SER A 662 18.64 62.52 -32.94
CA SER A 662 18.42 63.91 -32.50
C SER A 662 19.57 64.87 -32.83
N ARG A 663 20.80 64.37 -33.09
CA ARG A 663 21.94 65.22 -33.51
C ARG A 663 21.74 65.83 -34.90
N LEU A 664 20.75 65.38 -35.67
CA LEU A 664 20.29 66.01 -36.91
C LEU A 664 20.08 67.53 -36.71
N HIS A 665 19.43 67.94 -35.63
CA HIS A 665 19.10 69.35 -35.33
C HIS A 665 20.30 70.22 -34.96
N ARG A 666 21.52 69.66 -34.97
CA ARG A 666 22.79 70.38 -34.78
C ARG A 666 23.48 70.70 -36.12
N VAL A 667 22.94 70.18 -37.24
CA VAL A 667 23.41 70.47 -38.59
C VAL A 667 22.56 71.60 -39.19
N ASP A 668 23.23 72.63 -39.68
CA ASP A 668 22.57 73.78 -40.30
C ASP A 668 22.29 73.52 -41.80
N PHE A 669 21.15 72.86 -42.07
CA PHE A 669 20.68 72.57 -43.42
C PHE A 669 20.23 73.82 -44.21
N GLY A 670 20.32 75.03 -43.63
CA GLY A 670 20.05 76.29 -44.33
C GLY A 670 21.24 76.83 -45.13
N LYS A 671 22.47 76.35 -44.88
CA LYS A 671 23.68 76.85 -45.55
C LYS A 671 23.90 76.18 -46.91
N ALA A 672 24.39 76.98 -47.87
CA ALA A 672 25.02 76.45 -49.08
C ALA A 672 26.31 75.70 -48.69
N PHE A 673 26.58 74.57 -49.32
CA PHE A 673 27.75 73.74 -49.03
C PHE A 673 28.89 74.13 -49.99
N ASP A 674 30.11 74.35 -49.47
CA ASP A 674 31.24 74.76 -50.29
C ASP A 674 31.64 73.65 -51.29
N PRO A 675 31.64 73.90 -52.61
CA PRO A 675 31.93 72.86 -53.60
C PRO A 675 33.35 72.27 -53.50
N GLU A 676 34.30 73.04 -52.95
CA GLU A 676 35.70 72.60 -52.76
C GLU A 676 35.88 71.61 -51.59
N ALA A 677 34.89 71.48 -50.70
CA ALA A 677 34.96 70.57 -49.54
C ALA A 677 34.76 69.07 -49.90
N GLY A 678 34.44 68.77 -51.17
CA GLY A 678 34.15 67.42 -51.65
C GLY A 678 32.66 67.10 -51.64
N VAL A 679 32.10 66.80 -52.82
CA VAL A 679 30.66 66.55 -53.00
C VAL A 679 30.28 65.14 -52.51
N GLY A 680 29.21 65.06 -51.70
CA GLY A 680 28.42 63.83 -51.54
C GLY A 680 28.85 62.85 -50.44
N GLY A 681 29.56 63.29 -49.41
CA GLY A 681 29.75 62.50 -48.18
C GLY A 681 28.51 62.52 -47.25
N PRO A 682 28.29 61.50 -46.42
CA PRO A 682 27.26 61.52 -45.39
C PRO A 682 27.55 62.56 -44.30
N SER A 683 26.50 63.09 -43.68
CA SER A 683 26.62 63.96 -42.52
C SER A 683 27.26 63.24 -41.34
N LEU A 684 28.01 63.96 -40.50
CA LEU A 684 28.74 63.36 -39.36
C LEU A 684 27.85 62.52 -38.43
N TYR A 685 26.62 62.98 -38.14
CA TYR A 685 25.68 62.23 -37.30
C TYR A 685 25.16 60.94 -37.99
N MET A 686 25.13 60.89 -39.32
CA MET A 686 24.73 59.70 -40.07
C MET A 686 25.88 58.68 -40.04
N ARG A 687 27.13 59.13 -40.25
CA ARG A 687 28.30 58.29 -40.04
C ARG A 687 28.35 57.71 -38.63
N ASP A 688 28.11 58.53 -37.59
CA ASP A 688 27.97 58.05 -36.21
C ASP A 688 26.88 56.98 -36.05
N MET A 689 25.76 57.11 -36.78
CA MET A 689 24.67 56.13 -36.79
C MET A 689 25.10 54.81 -37.44
N VAL A 690 25.80 54.86 -38.58
CA VAL A 690 26.35 53.66 -39.26
C VAL A 690 27.37 52.94 -38.38
N ASP A 691 28.32 53.69 -37.82
CA ASP A 691 29.37 53.17 -36.93
C ASP A 691 28.74 52.57 -35.64
N LYS A 692 27.69 53.20 -35.08
CA LYS A 692 26.95 52.63 -33.94
C LYS A 692 26.12 51.40 -34.30
N LEU A 693 25.46 51.37 -35.46
CA LEU A 693 24.66 50.22 -35.92
C LEU A 693 25.55 49.00 -36.17
N THR A 694 26.71 49.18 -36.81
CA THR A 694 27.69 48.10 -37.01
C THR A 694 28.25 47.60 -35.68
N PHE A 695 28.64 48.50 -34.76
CA PHE A 695 29.04 48.14 -33.40
C PHE A 695 27.96 47.32 -32.64
N VAL A 696 26.71 47.76 -32.67
CA VAL A 696 25.60 47.03 -32.03
C VAL A 696 25.36 45.67 -32.66
N ARG A 697 25.48 45.54 -34.00
CA ARG A 697 25.33 44.27 -34.71
C ARG A 697 26.43 43.26 -34.36
N ASP A 698 27.68 43.70 -34.42
CA ASP A 698 28.84 42.79 -34.42
C ASP A 698 29.39 42.54 -33.02
N GLU A 699 29.57 43.59 -32.22
CA GLU A 699 30.20 43.50 -30.90
C GLU A 699 29.21 43.18 -29.76
N ILE A 700 27.95 43.62 -29.87
CA ILE A 700 26.92 43.38 -28.85
C ILE A 700 26.02 42.22 -29.24
N LEU A 701 25.15 42.39 -30.24
CA LEU A 701 24.15 41.38 -30.62
C LEU A 701 24.80 40.08 -31.12
N GLY A 702 25.97 40.15 -31.75
CA GLY A 702 26.78 38.99 -32.14
C GLY A 702 27.24 38.09 -30.98
N ARG A 703 27.18 38.55 -29.73
CA ARG A 703 27.49 37.75 -28.52
C ARG A 703 26.32 36.87 -28.06
N PHE A 704 25.09 37.16 -28.51
CA PHE A 704 23.86 36.50 -28.07
C PHE A 704 23.49 35.33 -29.01
N VAL A 705 23.67 34.09 -28.56
CA VAL A 705 23.41 32.88 -29.37
C VAL A 705 21.96 32.41 -29.21
N ILE A 706 21.02 33.21 -29.73
CA ILE A 706 19.58 33.14 -29.39
C ILE A 706 18.68 32.88 -30.65
N GLY A 707 19.27 32.63 -31.82
CA GLY A 707 18.53 32.23 -33.02
C GLY A 707 17.45 33.24 -33.44
N ASP A 708 16.20 32.78 -33.61
CA ASP A 708 15.10 33.62 -34.11
C ASP A 708 14.69 34.80 -33.21
N LEU A 709 14.98 34.76 -31.89
CA LEU A 709 14.69 35.92 -31.03
C LEU A 709 15.60 37.11 -31.38
N ALA A 710 16.83 36.87 -31.84
CA ALA A 710 17.73 37.95 -32.27
C ALA A 710 17.13 38.73 -33.46
N ARG A 711 16.45 38.04 -34.39
CA ARG A 711 15.68 38.68 -35.47
C ARG A 711 14.58 39.57 -34.90
N THR A 712 13.84 39.07 -33.91
CA THR A 712 12.75 39.82 -33.25
C THR A 712 13.27 41.11 -32.57
N TRP A 713 14.42 41.04 -31.90
CA TRP A 713 15.07 42.22 -31.32
C TRP A 713 15.54 43.22 -32.39
N VAL A 714 16.21 42.74 -33.43
CA VAL A 714 16.68 43.56 -34.57
C VAL A 714 15.52 44.28 -35.24
N VAL A 715 14.41 43.58 -35.51
CA VAL A 715 13.17 44.15 -36.05
C VAL A 715 12.61 45.26 -35.14
N GLY A 716 12.54 45.01 -33.82
CA GLY A 716 12.06 45.99 -32.85
C GLY A 716 12.94 47.24 -32.74
N ILE A 717 14.27 47.08 -32.82
CA ILE A 717 15.23 48.19 -32.86
C ILE A 717 15.04 48.99 -34.16
N VAL A 718 15.05 48.34 -35.32
CA VAL A 718 14.90 48.98 -36.64
C VAL A 718 13.61 49.80 -36.72
N ARG A 719 12.46 49.24 -36.31
CA ARG A 719 11.19 49.98 -36.26
C ARG A 719 11.30 51.27 -35.43
N ARG A 720 11.85 51.18 -34.20
CA ARG A 720 11.94 52.34 -33.30
C ARG A 720 12.87 53.42 -33.85
N VAL A 721 14.00 53.02 -34.42
CA VAL A 721 15.00 53.96 -34.96
C VAL A 721 14.52 54.58 -36.28
N ILE A 722 13.79 53.86 -37.14
CA ILE A 722 13.15 54.45 -38.32
C ILE A 722 12.12 55.51 -37.89
N ARG A 723 11.17 55.18 -37.01
CA ARG A 723 10.13 56.14 -36.55
C ARG A 723 10.75 57.40 -35.95
N SER A 724 11.72 57.22 -35.06
CA SER A 724 12.47 58.31 -34.44
C SER A 724 13.22 59.16 -35.48
N PHE A 725 13.91 58.55 -36.44
CA PHE A 725 14.62 59.27 -37.49
C PHE A 725 13.67 60.04 -38.42
N VAL A 726 12.58 59.44 -38.89
CA VAL A 726 11.60 60.09 -39.78
C VAL A 726 10.91 61.25 -39.05
N LEU A 727 10.57 61.09 -37.77
CA LEU A 727 10.02 62.16 -36.93
C LEU A 727 11.02 63.32 -36.76
N ASN A 728 12.29 63.03 -36.46
CA ASN A 728 13.34 64.07 -36.38
C ASN A 728 13.55 64.75 -37.75
N ALA A 729 13.60 64.00 -38.85
CA ALA A 729 13.76 64.53 -40.20
C ALA A 729 12.59 65.44 -40.62
N SER A 730 11.37 65.17 -40.16
CA SER A 730 10.20 66.02 -40.40
C SER A 730 10.26 67.40 -39.71
N LEU A 731 11.18 67.59 -38.76
CA LEU A 731 11.31 68.79 -37.92
C LEU A 731 12.57 69.64 -38.22
N ALA A 732 13.39 69.26 -39.21
CA ALA A 732 14.66 69.92 -39.50
C ALA A 732 14.46 71.30 -40.16
N LYS A 733 14.79 72.38 -39.43
CA LYS A 733 14.67 73.78 -39.88
C LYS A 733 15.93 74.56 -39.42
N PRO A 734 16.54 75.44 -40.24
CA PRO A 734 16.19 75.79 -41.63
C PRO A 734 16.57 74.70 -42.65
N LEU A 735 15.92 74.71 -43.82
CA LEU A 735 16.06 73.67 -44.86
C LEU A 735 16.19 74.29 -46.26
N GLY A 736 17.44 74.48 -46.72
CA GLY A 736 17.77 74.96 -48.08
C GLY A 736 17.81 73.83 -49.12
N GLU A 737 18.04 74.17 -50.39
CA GLU A 737 18.11 73.18 -51.49
C GLU A 737 19.29 72.22 -51.34
N SER A 738 20.47 72.74 -50.96
CA SER A 738 21.63 71.96 -50.53
C SER A 738 21.27 71.01 -49.37
N GLY A 739 20.54 71.52 -48.37
CA GLY A 739 20.09 70.77 -47.21
C GLY A 739 19.14 69.62 -47.55
N LYS A 740 18.21 69.82 -48.49
CA LYS A 740 17.32 68.76 -49.01
C LYS A 740 18.14 67.64 -49.67
N LEU A 741 19.11 68.00 -50.52
CA LEU A 741 19.98 67.02 -51.18
C LEU A 741 20.82 66.24 -50.16
N GLN A 742 21.44 66.93 -49.19
CA GLN A 742 22.21 66.27 -48.12
C GLN A 742 21.33 65.32 -47.29
N LEU A 743 20.13 65.75 -46.89
CA LEU A 743 19.19 64.91 -46.16
C LEU A 743 18.77 63.68 -47.00
N THR A 744 18.59 63.79 -48.31
CA THR A 744 18.34 62.60 -49.14
C THR A 744 19.53 61.64 -49.22
N SER A 745 20.76 62.15 -49.21
CA SER A 745 21.98 61.33 -49.15
C SER A 745 22.03 60.56 -47.82
N ASP A 746 21.88 61.27 -46.70
CA ASP A 746 21.80 60.68 -45.36
C ASP A 746 20.69 59.63 -45.27
N MET A 747 19.52 59.89 -45.84
CA MET A 747 18.41 58.93 -45.93
C MET A 747 18.75 57.69 -46.76
N THR A 748 19.58 57.79 -47.80
CA THR A 748 20.02 56.61 -48.57
C THR A 748 21.06 55.79 -47.82
N GLU A 749 22.00 56.44 -47.13
CA GLU A 749 22.97 55.74 -46.27
C GLU A 749 22.28 55.07 -45.08
N PHE A 750 21.31 55.73 -44.44
CA PHE A 750 20.48 55.15 -43.37
C PHE A 750 19.71 53.92 -43.85
N GLU A 751 19.08 53.99 -45.03
CA GLU A 751 18.39 52.82 -45.61
C GLU A 751 19.38 51.67 -45.87
N PHE A 752 20.58 51.96 -46.40
CA PHE A 752 21.62 50.95 -46.61
C PHE A 752 22.10 50.33 -45.29
N ALA A 753 22.39 51.17 -44.29
CA ALA A 753 22.89 50.75 -42.98
C ALA A 753 21.87 49.91 -42.21
N LEU A 754 20.58 50.26 -42.22
CA LEU A 754 19.53 49.43 -41.62
C LEU A 754 19.36 48.09 -42.36
N ASN A 755 19.45 48.07 -43.69
CA ASN A 755 19.46 46.81 -44.44
C ASN A 755 20.67 45.94 -44.06
N ALA A 756 21.86 46.53 -43.91
CA ALA A 756 23.08 45.85 -43.46
C ALA A 756 23.06 45.45 -41.97
N PHE A 757 22.26 46.14 -41.14
CA PHE A 757 21.97 45.77 -39.74
C PHE A 757 21.07 44.52 -39.67
N MET A 758 20.02 44.48 -40.50
CA MET A 758 19.09 43.34 -40.53
C MET A 758 19.72 42.05 -41.05
N MET A 759 20.71 42.09 -41.95
CA MET A 759 21.36 40.90 -42.56
C MET A 759 22.18 40.01 -41.59
N GLN A 760 22.03 40.19 -40.28
CA GLN A 760 22.64 39.36 -39.24
C GLN A 760 22.19 37.87 -39.38
N GLY A 761 23.15 36.95 -39.43
CA GLY A 761 22.89 35.50 -39.45
C GLY A 761 23.03 34.79 -40.79
N GLY A 762 23.64 35.40 -41.81
CA GLY A 762 24.21 34.69 -42.98
C GLY A 762 23.24 33.99 -43.93
N SER A 763 21.93 34.14 -43.74
CA SER A 763 20.91 33.49 -44.59
C SER A 763 20.79 34.22 -45.94
N GLN A 764 21.03 33.50 -47.04
CA GLN A 764 20.89 34.00 -48.42
C GLN A 764 19.47 34.46 -48.80
N ASN A 765 18.46 34.22 -47.94
CA ASN A 765 17.05 34.48 -48.21
C ASN A 765 16.67 35.97 -48.08
N ARG A 766 17.25 36.81 -48.94
CA ARG A 766 17.02 38.27 -49.07
C ARG A 766 15.54 38.69 -49.01
N ASN A 767 14.64 37.84 -49.50
CA ASN A 767 13.21 38.17 -49.63
C ASN A 767 12.37 37.89 -48.37
N SER A 768 12.81 37.01 -47.47
CA SER A 768 12.03 36.63 -46.27
C SER A 768 12.13 37.66 -45.14
N MET A 769 13.17 38.51 -45.17
CA MET A 769 13.45 39.49 -44.12
C MET A 769 12.59 40.76 -44.20
N ARG A 770 11.86 40.94 -45.30
CA ARG A 770 10.76 41.91 -45.41
C ARG A 770 9.52 41.34 -44.73
N SER A 771 9.54 41.30 -43.40
CA SER A 771 8.31 41.17 -42.63
C SER A 771 7.39 42.35 -42.95
N ASP A 772 6.12 42.09 -43.26
CA ASP A 772 5.13 43.13 -43.53
C ASP A 772 5.06 44.16 -42.38
N ALA A 773 5.32 43.72 -41.15
CA ALA A 773 5.37 44.54 -39.95
C ALA A 773 6.52 45.57 -39.90
N ILE A 774 7.41 45.64 -40.90
CA ILE A 774 8.35 46.78 -41.10
C ILE A 774 8.15 47.44 -42.47
N ALA A 775 7.27 46.91 -43.33
CA ALA A 775 7.04 47.47 -44.65
C ALA A 775 6.50 48.91 -44.55
N GLU A 776 5.59 49.16 -43.62
CA GLU A 776 5.03 50.50 -43.32
C GLU A 776 6.12 51.49 -42.91
N ASP A 777 6.97 51.13 -41.94
CA ASP A 777 8.06 51.99 -41.46
C ASP A 777 9.05 52.33 -42.59
N TYR A 778 9.41 51.35 -43.42
CA TYR A 778 10.24 51.56 -44.60
C TYR A 778 9.54 52.33 -45.73
N MET A 779 8.21 52.23 -45.85
CA MET A 779 7.44 53.05 -46.79
C MET A 779 7.43 54.51 -46.34
N ALA A 780 7.24 54.81 -45.06
CA ALA A 780 7.33 56.17 -44.53
C ALA A 780 8.73 56.78 -44.77
N LEU A 781 9.81 56.02 -44.49
CA LEU A 781 11.17 56.48 -44.77
C LEU A 781 11.42 56.80 -46.25
N ARG A 782 10.83 56.03 -47.17
CA ARG A 782 10.97 56.29 -48.62
C ARG A 782 10.06 57.41 -49.12
N ALA A 783 8.83 57.49 -48.64
CA ALA A 783 7.85 58.50 -49.01
C ALA A 783 8.25 59.90 -48.53
N LEU A 784 9.06 60.00 -47.47
CA LEU A 784 9.67 61.26 -47.06
C LEU A 784 10.62 61.85 -48.15
N ARG A 785 11.30 61.03 -48.97
CA ARG A 785 12.22 61.53 -50.02
C ARG A 785 11.53 62.43 -51.05
N PRO A 786 10.45 62.02 -51.75
CA PRO A 786 9.74 62.92 -52.67
C PRO A 786 9.07 64.09 -51.94
N LEU A 787 8.58 63.91 -50.71
CA LEU A 787 7.95 64.97 -49.91
C LEU A 787 8.87 66.21 -49.77
N LEU A 788 10.19 66.04 -49.68
CA LEU A 788 11.16 67.14 -49.61
C LEU A 788 11.11 68.08 -50.84
N PHE A 789 10.74 67.56 -52.02
CA PHE A 789 10.74 68.27 -53.30
C PHE A 789 9.34 68.56 -53.88
N LEU A 790 8.25 68.05 -53.28
CA LEU A 790 6.88 68.37 -53.70
C LEU A 790 6.57 69.88 -53.59
N ASP A 791 5.74 70.40 -54.49
CA ASP A 791 5.22 71.78 -54.43
C ASP A 791 4.20 71.93 -53.28
N ASN A 792 4.09 73.12 -52.69
CA ASN A 792 3.24 73.36 -51.51
C ASN A 792 1.79 72.86 -51.69
N ALA A 793 1.14 73.25 -52.79
CA ALA A 793 -0.24 72.84 -53.11
C ALA A 793 -0.42 71.32 -53.26
N SER A 794 0.66 70.57 -53.53
CA SER A 794 0.62 69.11 -53.65
C SER A 794 0.78 68.37 -52.31
N LEU A 795 1.15 69.05 -51.22
CA LEU A 795 1.30 68.46 -49.88
C LEU A 795 -0.03 68.08 -49.21
N ALA A 796 -1.16 68.64 -49.67
CA ALA A 796 -2.49 68.30 -49.14
C ALA A 796 -3.12 67.06 -49.81
N LEU A 797 -2.61 66.64 -50.97
CA LEU A 797 -3.24 65.63 -51.83
C LEU A 797 -2.95 64.19 -51.37
N GLU A 798 -4.01 63.39 -51.21
CA GLU A 798 -3.98 61.98 -50.80
C GLU A 798 -2.96 61.15 -51.59
N ASP A 799 -3.10 61.17 -52.92
CA ASP A 799 -2.27 60.43 -53.88
C ASP A 799 -0.77 60.76 -53.83
N ARG A 800 -0.39 61.87 -53.19
CA ARG A 800 1.00 62.36 -53.09
C ARG A 800 1.62 62.15 -51.72
N THR A 801 0.83 61.87 -50.67
CA THR A 801 1.31 61.64 -49.30
C THR A 801 1.14 60.19 -48.83
N VAL A 802 0.82 59.26 -49.72
CA VAL A 802 0.59 57.84 -49.40
C VAL A 802 1.78 57.23 -48.66
N GLY A 803 1.52 56.57 -47.53
CA GLY A 803 2.54 55.89 -46.72
C GLY A 803 3.25 56.75 -45.68
N LEU A 804 2.86 58.02 -45.50
CA LEU A 804 3.34 58.88 -44.41
C LEU A 804 2.25 59.08 -43.34
N PRO A 805 2.58 58.97 -42.04
CA PRO A 805 1.68 59.44 -40.97
C PRO A 805 1.37 60.94 -41.12
N PRO A 806 0.10 61.39 -40.93
CA PRO A 806 -0.27 62.79 -41.16
C PRO A 806 0.55 63.79 -40.35
N LEU A 807 0.99 63.41 -39.15
CA LEU A 807 1.84 64.22 -38.27
C LEU A 807 3.15 64.66 -38.94
N ILE A 808 3.77 63.78 -39.73
CA ILE A 808 5.02 64.08 -40.46
C ILE A 808 4.78 65.04 -41.64
N VAL A 809 3.61 64.95 -42.29
CA VAL A 809 3.20 65.90 -43.35
C VAL A 809 2.97 67.28 -42.73
N LEU A 810 2.28 67.35 -41.58
CA LEU A 810 2.04 68.60 -40.84
C LEU A 810 3.35 69.26 -40.39
N HIS A 811 4.28 68.51 -39.78
CA HIS A 811 5.59 69.05 -39.41
C HIS A 811 6.34 69.63 -40.61
N HIS A 812 6.33 68.96 -41.76
CA HIS A 812 7.00 69.43 -42.98
C HIS A 812 6.38 70.71 -43.57
N ILE A 813 5.05 70.86 -43.50
CA ILE A 813 4.36 72.13 -43.84
C ILE A 813 4.83 73.26 -42.92
N LEU A 814 4.90 73.01 -41.60
CA LEU A 814 5.39 74.01 -40.62
C LEU A 814 6.90 74.33 -40.80
N VAL A 815 7.73 73.35 -41.16
CA VAL A 815 9.16 73.56 -41.46
C VAL A 815 9.34 74.53 -42.62
N ARG A 816 8.60 74.35 -43.72
CA ARG A 816 8.66 75.19 -44.93
C ARG A 816 8.14 76.61 -44.73
N SER A 817 7.13 76.77 -43.90
CA SER A 817 6.47 78.04 -43.62
C SER A 817 7.35 79.02 -42.79
N PRO A 818 7.01 80.31 -42.71
CA PRO A 818 7.60 81.22 -41.71
C PRO A 818 7.25 80.84 -40.25
N LEU A 819 6.28 79.95 -40.02
CA LEU A 819 5.75 79.63 -38.69
C LEU A 819 6.83 79.08 -37.74
N PRO A 820 6.83 79.47 -36.46
CA PRO A 820 7.60 78.78 -35.44
C PRO A 820 7.05 77.35 -35.25
N LEU A 821 7.95 76.37 -35.10
CA LEU A 821 7.57 74.98 -34.87
C LEU A 821 6.92 74.79 -33.48
N PRO A 822 6.12 73.74 -33.25
CA PRO A 822 5.33 73.60 -32.01
C PRO A 822 6.19 73.63 -30.73
N HIS A 823 7.38 73.03 -30.79
CA HIS A 823 8.36 73.08 -29.70
C HIS A 823 8.79 74.51 -29.36
N ALA A 824 9.04 75.37 -30.37
CA ALA A 824 9.48 76.74 -30.18
C ALA A 824 8.36 77.62 -29.59
N ILE A 825 7.11 77.39 -30.01
CA ILE A 825 5.91 78.06 -29.45
C ILE A 825 5.72 77.72 -27.96
N HIS A 826 6.09 76.51 -27.54
CA HIS A 826 5.95 76.03 -26.16
C HIS A 826 7.24 76.17 -25.32
N GLY A 827 8.33 76.70 -25.89
CA GLY A 827 9.62 76.85 -25.21
C GLY A 827 10.37 75.53 -24.96
N TRP A 828 9.99 74.45 -25.63
CA TRP A 828 10.59 73.12 -25.52
C TRP A 828 11.77 72.95 -26.50
N LYS A 829 12.73 72.11 -26.13
CA LYS A 829 13.73 71.60 -27.09
C LYS A 829 13.09 70.60 -28.05
N VAL A 830 13.68 70.44 -29.23
CA VAL A 830 13.23 69.42 -30.21
C VAL A 830 13.27 68.01 -29.61
N GLU A 831 14.30 67.70 -28.81
CA GLU A 831 14.44 66.43 -28.07
C GLU A 831 13.29 66.20 -27.05
N GLU A 832 12.78 67.26 -26.43
CA GLU A 832 11.68 67.20 -25.45
C GLU A 832 10.32 67.04 -26.17
N TYR A 833 10.15 67.69 -27.33
CA TYR A 833 8.96 67.53 -28.18
C TYR A 833 8.89 66.14 -28.84
N VAL A 834 10.01 65.62 -29.35
CA VAL A 834 10.08 64.26 -29.91
C VAL A 834 9.72 63.22 -28.84
N ARG A 835 10.19 63.38 -27.60
CA ARG A 835 9.79 62.52 -26.48
C ARG A 835 8.29 62.68 -26.15
N TRP A 836 7.76 63.90 -26.13
CA TRP A 836 6.34 64.14 -25.88
C TRP A 836 5.44 63.44 -26.93
N VAL A 837 5.79 63.55 -28.23
CA VAL A 837 5.11 62.84 -29.34
C VAL A 837 5.23 61.32 -29.20
N ASP A 838 6.34 60.81 -28.68
CA ASP A 838 6.53 59.38 -28.38
C ASP A 838 5.74 58.87 -27.15
N GLU A 839 5.22 59.78 -26.31
CA GLU A 839 4.49 59.49 -25.06
C GLU A 839 2.96 59.70 -25.18
N HIS A 840 2.49 60.43 -26.20
CA HIS A 840 1.09 60.85 -26.37
C HIS A 840 0.47 60.28 -27.66
N THR A 841 -0.86 60.38 -27.81
CA THR A 841 -1.58 59.90 -28.99
C THR A 841 -1.45 60.87 -30.18
N GLU A 842 -1.64 60.36 -31.40
CA GLU A 842 -1.65 61.20 -32.61
C GLU A 842 -2.75 62.27 -32.57
N GLN A 843 -3.89 61.98 -31.93
CA GLN A 843 -4.96 62.96 -31.71
C GLN A 843 -4.51 64.13 -30.82
N GLU A 844 -3.84 63.85 -29.71
CA GLU A 844 -3.27 64.90 -28.85
C GLU A 844 -2.24 65.74 -29.61
N ALA A 845 -1.37 65.11 -30.41
CA ALA A 845 -0.43 65.82 -31.27
C ALA A 845 -1.12 66.72 -32.32
N PHE A 846 -2.22 66.26 -32.94
CA PHE A 846 -3.03 67.09 -33.84
C PHE A 846 -3.67 68.29 -33.12
N THR A 847 -4.20 68.11 -31.91
CA THR A 847 -4.76 69.24 -31.13
C THR A 847 -3.69 70.26 -30.71
N LEU A 848 -2.47 69.81 -30.42
CA LEU A 848 -1.35 70.69 -30.10
C LEU A 848 -0.90 71.49 -31.34
N ILE A 849 -0.91 70.89 -32.54
CA ILE A 849 -0.62 71.59 -33.79
C ILE A 849 -1.69 72.64 -34.12
N GLU A 850 -2.99 72.29 -34.03
CA GLU A 850 -4.09 73.24 -34.24
C GLU A 850 -4.03 74.40 -33.23
N GLY A 851 -3.73 74.11 -31.96
CA GLY A 851 -3.49 75.12 -30.92
C GLY A 851 -2.26 76.00 -31.16
N CYS A 852 -1.27 75.52 -31.90
CA CYS A 852 -0.11 76.30 -32.35
C CYS A 852 -0.47 77.23 -33.52
N LEU A 853 -1.22 76.74 -34.51
CA LEU A 853 -1.72 77.53 -35.65
C LEU A 853 -2.58 78.70 -35.16
N ALA A 854 -3.59 78.41 -34.33
CA ALA A 854 -4.50 79.43 -33.77
C ALA A 854 -3.77 80.45 -32.87
N ARG A 855 -2.69 80.06 -32.20
CA ARG A 855 -1.88 81.00 -31.41
C ARG A 855 -1.08 81.95 -32.28
N TRP A 856 -0.48 81.46 -33.38
CA TRP A 856 0.24 82.31 -34.33
C TRP A 856 -0.68 83.30 -35.06
N GLU A 857 -1.87 82.86 -35.51
CA GLU A 857 -2.90 83.73 -36.12
C GLU A 857 -3.29 84.93 -35.24
N ALA A 858 -3.14 84.78 -33.91
CA ALA A 858 -3.44 85.78 -32.89
C ALA A 858 -2.24 86.64 -32.43
N THR A 859 -1.00 86.32 -32.82
CA THR A 859 0.22 87.08 -32.44
C THR A 859 1.07 87.56 -33.60
N CYS A 860 0.76 87.18 -34.83
CA CYS A 860 1.52 87.52 -36.03
C CYS A 860 1.18 88.93 -36.61
N GLY A 861 2.18 89.63 -37.15
CA GLY A 861 2.04 90.92 -37.83
C GLY A 861 1.61 90.81 -39.30
N GLU A 862 1.16 91.91 -39.91
CA GLU A 862 0.51 91.89 -41.25
C GLU A 862 1.40 91.31 -42.36
N ASP A 863 2.68 91.68 -42.44
CA ASP A 863 3.62 91.19 -43.47
C ASP A 863 3.88 89.68 -43.37
N GLU A 864 4.08 89.17 -42.15
CA GLU A 864 4.26 87.74 -41.88
C GLU A 864 2.97 86.94 -42.14
N ARG A 865 1.80 87.54 -41.86
CA ARG A 865 0.48 86.92 -42.02
C ARG A 865 0.23 86.55 -43.48
N VAL A 866 0.51 87.46 -44.41
CA VAL A 866 0.39 87.23 -45.87
C VAL A 866 1.31 86.10 -46.35
N SER A 867 2.51 85.96 -45.76
CA SER A 867 3.46 84.89 -46.10
C SER A 867 3.12 83.53 -45.46
N GLY A 868 2.31 83.50 -44.40
CA GLY A 868 1.95 82.26 -43.68
C GLY A 868 0.58 81.68 -44.03
N GLU A 869 -0.37 82.46 -44.55
CA GLU A 869 -1.78 82.05 -44.74
C GLU A 869 -1.95 80.84 -45.68
N GLU A 870 -1.12 80.70 -46.72
CA GLU A 870 -1.07 79.50 -47.58
C GLU A 870 -0.73 78.23 -46.76
N TYR A 871 0.28 78.31 -45.89
CA TYR A 871 0.72 77.18 -45.08
C TYR A 871 -0.29 76.81 -43.98
N VAL A 872 -0.97 77.80 -43.40
CA VAL A 872 -2.03 77.60 -42.41
C VAL A 872 -3.24 76.91 -43.02
N THR A 873 -3.70 77.35 -44.19
CA THR A 873 -4.83 76.72 -44.90
C THR A 873 -4.49 75.29 -45.36
N LEU A 874 -3.26 75.06 -45.85
CA LEU A 874 -2.75 73.71 -46.14
C LEU A 874 -2.71 72.82 -44.89
N ALA A 875 -2.17 73.29 -43.76
CA ALA A 875 -2.10 72.51 -42.52
C ALA A 875 -3.49 72.15 -41.97
N ARG A 876 -4.43 73.12 -41.94
CA ARG A 876 -5.83 72.88 -41.55
C ARG A 876 -6.51 71.86 -42.48
N SER A 877 -6.22 71.86 -43.79
CA SER A 877 -6.78 70.88 -44.74
C SER A 877 -6.31 69.44 -44.44
N VAL A 878 -5.04 69.26 -44.03
CA VAL A 878 -4.50 67.96 -43.63
C VAL A 878 -5.07 67.49 -42.29
N LEU A 879 -5.25 68.41 -41.33
CA LEU A 879 -5.88 68.12 -40.03
C LEU A 879 -7.36 67.69 -40.15
N VAL A 880 -8.14 68.36 -41.00
CA VAL A 880 -9.54 67.97 -41.25
C VAL A 880 -9.62 66.58 -41.91
N ARG A 881 -8.70 66.27 -42.83
CA ARG A 881 -8.62 64.96 -43.51
C ARG A 881 -8.11 63.85 -42.58
N SER A 882 -7.16 64.12 -41.68
CA SER A 882 -6.75 63.11 -40.68
C SER A 882 -7.83 62.86 -39.62
N ALA A 883 -8.62 63.88 -39.26
CA ALA A 883 -9.77 63.74 -38.37
C ALA A 883 -10.96 62.97 -38.98
N SER A 884 -11.00 62.79 -40.31
CA SER A 884 -12.04 61.97 -40.99
C SER A 884 -11.63 60.52 -41.28
N ASN A 885 -10.37 60.14 -40.99
CA ASN A 885 -9.82 58.80 -41.23
C ASN A 885 -9.61 57.99 -39.93
N VAL A 886 -10.25 58.40 -38.83
CA VAL A 886 -10.24 57.74 -37.50
C VAL A 886 -11.67 57.49 -37.04
#